data_AF-A0A2G4H0I4-F1
#
_entry.id   AF-A0A2G4H0I4-F1
#
_cell.length_a   1.000
_cell.length_b   1.000
_cell.length_c   1.000
_cell.angle_alpha   90.00
_cell.angle_beta   90.00
_cell.angle_gamma   90.00
#
_symmetry.space_group_name_H-M   'P 1'
#
loop_
_entity.id
_entity.type
_entity.pdbx_description
1 polymer ?
#
loop_
_entity_poly.entity_id
_entity_poly.type
_entity_poly.pdbx_seq_one_letter_code
_entity_poly.pdbx_strand_id
1 'polypeptide(L)'
;MQAERLIARIRGQLELGTPDLEARSLAGEYSALCQRARERLEQCATLVRSGNEHAAFQAAESDPDLLGLCALLSFGESERWQALCRERGLPAGFPLDTQHVLAVESLYGREIGENHPLYRDYRDAIRRRDEDQALSVLRSIVRINPEDPNARSELARLSAKFLRESLGKVATFFDQSNEEEAVELMNRMERFGANDLAGEPRWDDALARRLAWLRSKASDQVSNLVSEASEAHAGGHWEACATALGRVRSLERDHQLTLTDEASSQVAKLEAWAGGIAAASEAEAGQRAALEGLNNEWTLLQQEAARGFSPAILIVHLSSWLERATPQAERLPEGILREARALRQNIRARLNRRYMLLTSSWVGGLLLVIAGVVYWNILKTQEEESRDRFSEASRLIELYDHTAALSALDDFERGGISPANQTARKEQTAKLRQRLASQVADEQRLRLEARALVDRRNKGLTLGNIAETEHRASKYLKEFNQVGGTLQTRLKAILPEPETLLSECRQLLDRTRNDVSAQIAALNKAMGESENIADLTAAAEALERLRLLIKTLVDAGDKDLDSALASADRAELRLSGERKTIIALRNLGKSADLSGYLAALADTAANTAGEKTDLSSRASFVFSRSPTLQALPRSALAPRVGAMWDAAADADATGNFNPGTLTEVEQRGLRALSDTTLADSLRRCSLSLYSIRGTTSGRMVYVVGEITETKKPITDGFEFFQKAKELTREGAIIETTWSRREFNNGVRAGEEIITPTTIPELDFIRQVSRFQDAKTGKLLEPLIRTMERVRRSDSRYPELRAYQLQDLYKLATSRPDAWGLLFSPSAQRDADQLRRITQNSLRPYDFLFKDKWADIQSELRAFLAPPGGAGYAEEARFWRATFANLRNRKLIFAGMVGRDGRPILRESTKGSALYGLDNEGKATVLFRVGDDGEVKRVADAAPLSPLLRYPGTVAEAAQAAGIPKGLLVPDGGWETLLQGRDL
;
A
#
# COMPACT_ATOMS: atom_id res chain seq x y z
N MET A 1 -15.88 41.48 -24.49
CA MET A 1 -14.92 40.44 -24.93
C MET A 1 -13.79 40.17 -23.95
N GLN A 2 -12.84 41.08 -23.67
CA GLN A 2 -11.72 40.78 -22.75
C GLN A 2 -12.16 40.55 -21.29
N ALA A 3 -13.04 41.40 -20.74
CA ALA A 3 -13.54 41.25 -19.37
C ALA A 3 -14.41 39.98 -19.15
N GLU A 4 -15.25 39.61 -20.13
CA GLU A 4 -16.07 38.39 -20.06
C GLU A 4 -15.21 37.12 -20.03
N ARG A 5 -14.14 37.08 -20.84
CA ARG A 5 -13.18 35.96 -20.84
C ARG A 5 -12.45 35.85 -19.51
N LEU A 6 -12.04 36.99 -18.93
CA LEU A 6 -11.41 37.03 -17.62
C LEU A 6 -12.34 36.43 -16.55
N ILE A 7 -13.61 36.84 -16.51
CA ILE A 7 -14.59 36.32 -15.54
C ILE A 7 -14.84 34.82 -15.74
N ALA A 8 -14.96 34.35 -16.98
CA ALA A 8 -15.12 32.93 -17.26
C ALA A 8 -13.93 32.09 -16.72
N ARG A 9 -12.71 32.64 -16.80
CA ARG A 9 -11.51 31.99 -16.27
C ARG A 9 -11.43 32.03 -14.75
N ILE A 10 -11.86 33.13 -14.13
CA ILE A 10 -11.99 33.21 -12.67
C ILE A 10 -12.96 32.14 -12.17
N ARG A 11 -14.11 31.94 -12.84
CA ARG A 11 -15.05 30.87 -12.51
C ARG A 11 -14.42 29.49 -12.64
N GLY A 12 -13.69 29.23 -13.73
CA GLY A 12 -12.94 27.98 -13.90
C GLY A 12 -11.90 27.74 -12.80
N GLN A 13 -11.20 28.78 -12.34
CA GLN A 13 -10.26 28.67 -11.22
C GLN A 13 -10.94 28.42 -9.87
N LEU A 14 -12.12 29.02 -9.64
CA LEU A 14 -12.93 28.73 -8.46
C LEU A 14 -13.43 27.28 -8.39
N GLU A 15 -13.56 26.61 -9.54
CA GLU A 15 -13.91 25.19 -9.67
C GLU A 15 -12.70 24.25 -9.44
N LEU A 16 -11.52 24.63 -9.93
CA LEU A 16 -10.30 23.81 -9.87
C LEU A 16 -9.66 23.74 -8.46
N GLY A 17 -9.81 24.77 -7.63
CA GLY A 17 -9.39 24.80 -6.22
C GLY A 17 -7.88 24.73 -5.94
N THR A 18 -7.05 24.50 -6.97
CA THR A 18 -5.60 24.32 -6.85
C THR A 18 -4.83 25.65 -6.96
N PRO A 19 -3.65 25.76 -6.31
CA PRO A 19 -2.80 26.94 -6.44
C PRO A 19 -2.12 26.93 -7.81
N ASP A 20 -2.39 27.96 -8.61
CA ASP A 20 -1.73 28.18 -9.90
C ASP A 20 -1.19 29.62 -9.96
N LEU A 21 -0.03 29.80 -10.58
CA LEU A 21 0.54 31.12 -10.91
C LEU A 21 -0.45 31.93 -11.75
N GLU A 22 -1.29 31.24 -12.52
CA GLU A 22 -2.38 31.85 -13.27
C GLU A 22 -3.40 32.55 -12.36
N ALA A 23 -3.77 31.98 -11.21
CA ALA A 23 -4.76 32.59 -10.31
C ALA A 23 -4.29 33.98 -9.81
N ARG A 24 -2.98 34.15 -9.60
CA ARG A 24 -2.37 35.44 -9.24
C ARG A 24 -2.45 36.45 -10.38
N SER A 25 -2.18 36.03 -11.62
CA SER A 25 -2.32 36.90 -12.80
C SER A 25 -3.77 37.34 -13.01
N LEU A 26 -4.73 36.41 -12.88
CA LEU A 26 -6.16 36.68 -12.97
C LEU A 26 -6.64 37.62 -11.86
N ALA A 27 -6.14 37.45 -10.64
CA ALA A 27 -6.45 38.34 -9.52
C ALA A 27 -5.92 39.76 -9.77
N GLY A 28 -4.70 39.87 -10.31
CA GLY A 28 -4.10 41.16 -10.69
C GLY A 28 -4.88 41.88 -11.79
N GLU A 29 -5.25 41.16 -12.86
CA GLU A 29 -6.04 41.69 -13.97
C GLU A 29 -7.44 42.12 -13.52
N TYR A 30 -8.09 41.29 -12.70
CA TYR A 30 -9.39 41.61 -12.10
C TYR A 30 -9.33 42.85 -11.21
N SER A 31 -8.33 42.92 -10.32
CA SER A 31 -8.12 44.08 -9.44
C SER A 31 -7.89 45.37 -10.22
N ALA A 32 -7.05 45.34 -11.26
CA ALA A 32 -6.78 46.50 -12.11
C ALA A 32 -8.04 46.97 -12.87
N LEU A 33 -8.88 46.04 -13.35
CA LEU A 33 -10.15 46.39 -13.99
C LEU A 33 -11.15 46.99 -12.99
N CYS A 34 -11.25 46.43 -11.77
CA CYS A 34 -12.05 47.00 -10.69
C CYS A 34 -11.59 48.43 -10.35
N GLN A 35 -10.28 48.67 -10.31
CA GLN A 35 -9.73 50.01 -10.04
C GLN A 35 -10.08 51.02 -11.13
N ARG A 36 -9.87 50.65 -12.41
CA ARG A 36 -10.22 51.54 -13.55
C ARG A 36 -11.72 51.83 -13.62
N ALA A 37 -12.56 50.83 -13.35
CA ALA A 37 -14.01 51.01 -13.29
C ALA A 37 -14.39 51.97 -12.15
N ARG A 38 -13.76 51.83 -10.98
CA ARG A 38 -13.96 52.71 -9.83
C ARG A 38 -13.55 54.15 -10.13
N GLU A 39 -12.36 54.39 -10.67
CA GLU A 39 -11.89 55.75 -11.01
C GLU A 39 -12.84 56.44 -11.99
N ARG A 40 -13.36 55.70 -12.99
CA ARG A 40 -14.37 56.20 -13.92
C ARG A 40 -15.72 56.44 -13.26
N LEU A 41 -16.17 55.58 -12.36
CA LEU A 41 -17.40 55.80 -11.58
C LEU A 41 -17.30 57.05 -10.70
N GLU A 42 -16.16 57.26 -10.04
CA GLU A 42 -15.89 58.46 -9.23
C GLU A 42 -15.88 59.73 -10.12
N GLN A 43 -15.24 59.67 -11.30
CA GLN A 43 -15.26 60.75 -12.29
C GLN A 43 -16.68 61.07 -12.77
N CYS A 44 -17.47 60.07 -13.14
CA CYS A 44 -18.86 60.29 -13.57
C CYS A 44 -19.71 60.86 -12.42
N ALA A 45 -19.60 60.31 -11.21
CA ALA A 45 -20.35 60.78 -10.05
C ALA A 45 -19.98 62.23 -9.64
N THR A 46 -18.74 62.68 -9.85
CA THR A 46 -18.38 64.09 -9.65
C THR A 46 -18.97 64.99 -10.73
N LEU A 47 -18.97 64.57 -11.99
CA LEU A 47 -19.56 65.32 -13.10
C LEU A 47 -21.08 65.46 -12.96
N VAL A 48 -21.78 64.39 -12.53
CA VAL A 48 -23.22 64.44 -12.20
C VAL A 48 -23.50 65.42 -11.07
N ARG A 49 -22.70 65.40 -9.99
CA ARG A 49 -22.84 66.35 -8.87
C ARG A 49 -22.58 67.80 -9.28
N SER A 50 -21.72 68.03 -10.27
CA SER A 50 -21.42 69.36 -10.82
C SER A 50 -22.45 69.89 -11.83
N GLY A 51 -23.48 69.09 -12.16
CA GLY A 51 -24.51 69.45 -13.15
C GLY A 51 -24.07 69.33 -14.61
N ASN A 52 -22.88 68.77 -14.87
CA ASN A 52 -22.37 68.54 -16.23
C ASN A 52 -22.75 67.13 -16.72
N GLU A 53 -24.05 66.91 -16.91
CA GLU A 53 -24.63 65.62 -17.27
C GLU A 53 -24.13 65.10 -18.64
N HIS A 54 -23.87 66.01 -19.59
CA HIS A 54 -23.34 65.64 -20.92
C HIS A 54 -21.90 65.09 -20.86
N ALA A 55 -21.01 65.72 -20.09
CA ALA A 55 -19.65 65.21 -19.91
C ALA A 55 -19.63 63.90 -19.10
N ALA A 56 -20.49 63.77 -18.10
CA ALA A 56 -20.65 62.53 -17.34
C ALA A 56 -21.10 61.38 -18.24
N PHE A 57 -22.02 61.67 -19.17
CA PHE A 57 -22.52 60.70 -20.13
C PHE A 57 -21.45 60.26 -21.13
N GLN A 58 -20.67 61.19 -21.69
CA GLN A 58 -19.54 60.85 -22.57
C GLN A 58 -18.49 59.98 -21.86
N ALA A 59 -18.20 60.26 -20.58
CA ALA A 59 -17.28 59.45 -19.79
C ALA A 59 -17.84 58.04 -19.49
N ALA A 60 -19.15 57.91 -19.26
CA ALA A 60 -19.81 56.63 -19.04
C ALA A 60 -19.88 55.76 -20.32
N GLU A 61 -20.11 56.38 -21.48
CA GLU A 61 -20.21 55.71 -22.79
C GLU A 61 -18.84 55.43 -23.44
N SER A 62 -17.75 55.98 -22.90
CA SER A 62 -16.40 55.65 -23.39
C SER A 62 -16.14 54.13 -23.28
N ASP A 63 -15.53 53.54 -24.30
CA ASP A 63 -15.34 52.10 -24.42
C ASP A 63 -14.31 51.56 -23.39
N PRO A 64 -14.60 50.49 -22.63
CA PRO A 64 -15.87 49.77 -22.50
C PRO A 64 -16.92 50.53 -21.70
N ASP A 65 -18.18 50.38 -22.09
CA ASP A 65 -19.34 50.94 -21.39
C ASP A 65 -19.25 50.70 -19.87
N LEU A 66 -19.38 51.78 -19.09
CA LEU A 66 -19.13 51.75 -17.66
C LEU A 66 -20.13 50.86 -16.91
N LEU A 67 -21.42 50.95 -17.21
CA LEU A 67 -22.45 50.15 -16.52
C LEU A 67 -22.36 48.66 -16.88
N GLY A 68 -22.13 48.35 -18.17
CA GLY A 68 -21.87 47.00 -18.63
C GLY A 68 -20.60 46.40 -18.02
N LEU A 69 -19.52 47.18 -17.90
CA LEU A 69 -18.31 46.75 -17.21
C LEU A 69 -18.57 46.48 -15.71
N CYS A 70 -19.32 47.35 -15.03
CA CYS A 70 -19.66 47.16 -13.62
C CYS A 70 -20.53 45.92 -13.39
N ALA A 71 -21.47 45.63 -14.31
CA ALA A 71 -22.30 44.43 -14.28
C ALA A 71 -21.46 43.15 -14.47
N LEU A 72 -20.49 43.18 -15.38
CA LEU A 72 -19.56 42.07 -15.58
C LEU A 72 -18.69 41.82 -14.34
N LEU A 73 -18.09 42.88 -13.77
CA LEU A 73 -17.23 42.75 -12.60
C LEU A 73 -17.99 42.30 -11.34
N SER A 74 -19.29 42.60 -11.24
CA SER A 74 -20.18 42.18 -10.14
C SER A 74 -20.86 40.82 -10.37
N PHE A 75 -20.14 39.84 -10.93
CA PHE A 75 -20.72 38.51 -11.19
C PHE A 75 -21.02 37.74 -9.90
N GLY A 76 -21.93 36.77 -9.95
CA GLY A 76 -22.49 36.08 -8.76
C GLY A 76 -21.49 35.38 -7.83
N GLU A 77 -20.28 35.06 -8.30
CA GLU A 77 -19.22 34.44 -7.49
C GLU A 77 -18.08 35.40 -7.12
N SER A 78 -18.23 36.69 -7.39
CA SER A 78 -17.21 37.72 -7.14
C SER A 78 -16.81 37.82 -5.66
N GLU A 79 -17.76 37.66 -4.72
CA GLU A 79 -17.47 37.63 -3.28
C GLU A 79 -16.60 36.44 -2.89
N ARG A 80 -16.88 35.26 -3.47
CA ARG A 80 -16.11 34.04 -3.25
C ARG A 80 -14.70 34.18 -3.80
N TRP A 81 -14.55 34.80 -4.97
CA TRP A 81 -13.24 35.13 -5.55
C TRP A 81 -12.44 36.09 -4.68
N GLN A 82 -13.07 37.16 -4.18
CA GLN A 82 -12.43 38.11 -3.28
C GLN A 82 -12.04 37.49 -1.93
N ALA A 83 -12.86 36.59 -1.38
CA ALA A 83 -12.54 35.85 -0.16
C ALA A 83 -11.31 34.95 -0.38
N LEU A 84 -11.29 34.18 -1.48
CA LEU A 84 -10.14 33.36 -1.86
C LEU A 84 -8.88 34.21 -2.05
N CYS A 85 -8.99 35.37 -2.70
CA CYS A 85 -7.86 36.28 -2.87
C CYS A 85 -7.35 36.79 -1.52
N ARG A 86 -8.23 37.15 -0.58
CA ARG A 86 -7.85 37.61 0.77
C ARG A 86 -7.18 36.52 1.59
N GLU A 87 -7.74 35.31 1.60
CA GLU A 87 -7.17 34.16 2.31
C GLU A 87 -5.76 33.80 1.83
N ARG A 88 -5.51 33.99 0.52
CA ARG A 88 -4.23 33.66 -0.12
C ARG A 88 -3.28 34.84 -0.29
N GLY A 89 -3.64 36.04 0.19
CA GLY A 89 -2.81 37.24 0.02
C GLY A 89 -2.63 37.71 -1.43
N LEU A 90 -3.59 37.41 -2.30
CA LEU A 90 -3.64 37.85 -3.70
C LEU A 90 -4.33 39.24 -3.80
N PRO A 91 -4.06 40.03 -4.86
CA PRO A 91 -4.73 41.31 -5.07
C PRO A 91 -6.25 41.13 -5.26
N ALA A 92 -7.02 41.35 -4.20
CA ALA A 92 -8.47 41.32 -4.24
C ALA A 92 -8.98 42.65 -4.83
N GLY A 93 -9.72 42.59 -5.94
CA GLY A 93 -10.42 43.76 -6.47
C GLY A 93 -11.38 44.35 -5.45
N PHE A 94 -11.43 45.67 -5.34
CA PHE A 94 -12.33 46.36 -4.40
C PHE A 94 -13.80 46.22 -4.83
N PRO A 95 -14.74 46.17 -3.86
CA PRO A 95 -16.16 46.26 -4.19
C PRO A 95 -16.45 47.63 -4.83
N LEU A 96 -17.25 47.63 -5.90
CA LEU A 96 -17.71 48.86 -6.56
C LEU A 96 -18.75 49.55 -5.66
N ASP A 97 -18.65 50.86 -5.51
CA ASP A 97 -19.56 51.63 -4.66
C ASP A 97 -20.94 51.77 -5.31
N THR A 98 -21.94 51.15 -4.67
CA THR A 98 -23.34 51.16 -5.10
C THR A 98 -23.89 52.58 -5.26
N GLN A 99 -23.44 53.56 -4.46
CA GLN A 99 -23.91 54.94 -4.57
C GLN A 99 -23.42 55.61 -5.86
N HIS A 100 -22.17 55.35 -6.27
CA HIS A 100 -21.63 55.86 -7.52
C HIS A 100 -22.25 55.19 -8.74
N VAL A 101 -22.56 53.89 -8.66
CA VAL A 101 -23.29 53.19 -9.74
C VAL A 101 -24.69 53.79 -9.93
N LEU A 102 -25.45 53.97 -8.85
CA LEU A 102 -26.78 54.59 -8.90
C LEU A 102 -26.75 56.03 -9.47
N ALA A 103 -25.72 56.80 -9.15
CA ALA A 103 -25.53 58.15 -9.70
C ALA A 103 -25.35 58.13 -11.22
N VAL A 104 -24.62 57.14 -11.75
CA VAL A 104 -24.43 56.97 -13.21
C VAL A 104 -25.68 56.40 -13.87
N GLU A 105 -26.39 55.46 -13.24
CA GLU A 105 -27.68 54.94 -13.73
C GLU A 105 -28.74 56.05 -13.86
N SER A 106 -28.72 57.04 -12.96
CA SER A 106 -29.63 58.19 -13.02
C SER A 106 -29.51 59.03 -14.30
N LEU A 107 -28.39 58.94 -15.02
CA LEU A 107 -28.20 59.61 -16.32
C LEU A 107 -29.03 58.99 -17.44
N TYR A 108 -29.39 57.71 -17.32
CA TYR A 108 -30.11 56.96 -18.38
C TYR A 108 -31.63 56.92 -18.16
N GLY A 109 -32.12 57.32 -16.99
CA GLY A 109 -33.55 57.30 -16.62
C GLY A 109 -34.35 58.56 -17.01
N ARG A 110 -33.75 59.50 -17.76
CA ARG A 110 -34.41 60.74 -18.20
C ARG A 110 -34.52 60.74 -19.72
N GLU A 111 -35.75 60.83 -20.23
CA GLU A 111 -35.99 60.96 -21.67
C GLU A 111 -35.38 62.25 -22.22
N ILE A 112 -34.77 62.13 -23.40
CA ILE A 112 -34.03 63.21 -24.03
C ILE A 112 -34.80 63.73 -25.25
N GLY A 113 -35.02 65.04 -25.33
CA GLY A 113 -35.66 65.68 -26.49
C GLY A 113 -34.69 66.06 -27.63
N GLU A 114 -35.24 66.48 -28.77
CA GLU A 114 -34.48 66.83 -29.99
C GLU A 114 -33.46 68.00 -29.84
N ASN A 115 -33.62 68.81 -28.78
CA ASN A 115 -32.75 69.95 -28.45
C ASN A 115 -31.52 69.55 -27.61
N HIS A 116 -31.40 68.27 -27.26
CA HIS A 116 -30.28 67.80 -26.46
C HIS A 116 -28.97 67.82 -27.25
N PRO A 117 -27.82 68.10 -26.58
CA PRO A 117 -26.51 68.11 -27.21
C PRO A 117 -26.21 66.88 -28.07
N LEU A 118 -26.67 65.68 -27.69
CA LEU A 118 -26.44 64.45 -28.49
C LEU A 118 -27.11 64.48 -29.88
N TYR A 119 -28.34 64.98 -30.01
CA TYR A 119 -28.97 65.10 -31.33
C TYR A 119 -28.28 66.18 -32.18
N ARG A 120 -27.69 67.21 -31.54
CA ARG A 120 -26.84 68.19 -32.21
C ARG A 120 -25.53 67.56 -32.68
N ASP A 121 -24.86 66.80 -31.82
CA ASP A 121 -23.61 66.09 -32.11
C ASP A 121 -23.81 65.08 -33.27
N TYR A 122 -24.95 64.38 -33.30
CA TYR A 122 -25.35 63.51 -34.42
C TYR A 122 -25.52 64.28 -35.73
N ARG A 123 -26.27 65.39 -35.72
CA ARG A 123 -26.45 66.25 -36.90
C ARG A 123 -25.11 66.83 -37.38
N ASP A 124 -24.23 67.19 -36.46
CA ASP A 124 -22.87 67.67 -36.75
C ASP A 124 -21.99 66.58 -37.37
N ALA A 125 -22.04 65.36 -36.86
CA ALA A 125 -21.30 64.21 -37.40
C ALA A 125 -21.77 63.85 -38.82
N ILE A 126 -23.08 63.82 -39.06
CA ILE A 126 -23.66 63.59 -40.40
C ILE A 126 -23.24 64.71 -41.38
N ARG A 127 -23.25 65.98 -40.93
CA ARG A 127 -22.77 67.13 -41.75
C ARG A 127 -21.30 67.01 -42.12
N ARG A 128 -20.46 66.53 -41.20
CA ARG A 128 -19.03 66.31 -41.41
C ARG A 128 -18.69 65.03 -42.18
N ARG A 129 -19.70 64.20 -42.50
CA ARG A 129 -19.54 62.84 -43.05
C ARG A 129 -18.67 61.94 -42.17
N ASP A 130 -18.70 62.19 -40.87
CA ASP A 130 -18.04 61.36 -39.87
C ASP A 130 -19.00 60.25 -39.46
N GLU A 131 -18.99 59.16 -40.24
CA GLU A 131 -19.89 58.02 -40.03
C GLU A 131 -19.63 57.31 -38.70
N ASP A 132 -18.38 57.32 -38.21
CA ASP A 132 -17.98 56.70 -36.95
C ASP A 132 -18.56 57.47 -35.75
N GLN A 133 -18.42 58.80 -35.74
CA GLN A 133 -19.06 59.63 -34.71
C GLN A 133 -20.58 59.58 -34.81
N ALA A 134 -21.15 59.56 -36.02
CA ALA A 134 -22.59 59.49 -36.21
C ALA A 134 -23.16 58.19 -35.64
N LEU A 135 -22.53 57.04 -35.91
CA LEU A 135 -22.94 55.74 -35.37
C LEU A 135 -22.78 55.66 -33.85
N SER A 136 -21.68 56.20 -33.31
CA SER A 136 -21.45 56.22 -31.86
C SER A 136 -22.50 57.06 -31.13
N VAL A 137 -22.76 58.29 -31.60
CA VAL A 137 -23.74 59.19 -30.98
C VAL A 137 -25.16 58.64 -31.13
N LEU A 138 -25.50 58.09 -32.30
CA LEU A 138 -26.82 57.51 -32.55
C LEU A 138 -27.07 56.26 -31.70
N ARG A 139 -26.04 55.44 -31.45
CA ARG A 139 -26.11 54.31 -30.51
C ARG A 139 -26.38 54.78 -29.09
N SER A 140 -25.73 55.84 -28.65
CA SER A 140 -25.98 56.42 -27.34
C SER A 140 -27.38 57.03 -27.23
N ILE A 141 -27.91 57.66 -28.30
CA ILE A 141 -29.30 58.17 -28.35
C ILE A 141 -30.31 57.02 -28.20
N VAL A 142 -30.15 55.92 -28.96
CA VAL A 142 -31.03 54.74 -28.86
C VAL A 142 -30.96 54.08 -27.49
N ARG A 143 -29.84 54.22 -26.77
CA ARG A 143 -29.69 53.68 -25.41
C ARG A 143 -30.47 54.47 -24.36
N ILE A 144 -30.52 55.80 -24.48
CA ILE A 144 -31.22 56.69 -23.55
C ILE A 144 -32.72 56.77 -23.88
N ASN A 145 -33.05 56.82 -25.16
CA ASN A 145 -34.42 56.75 -25.66
C ASN A 145 -34.62 55.45 -26.44
N PRO A 146 -34.77 54.30 -25.76
CA PRO A 146 -35.06 53.07 -26.45
C PRO A 146 -36.30 53.19 -27.32
N GLU A 147 -37.35 53.89 -26.88
CA GLU A 147 -38.64 53.93 -27.58
C GLU A 147 -38.67 54.79 -28.85
N ASP A 148 -37.59 55.51 -29.18
CA ASP A 148 -37.53 56.35 -30.38
C ASP A 148 -37.43 55.47 -31.66
N PRO A 149 -38.50 55.37 -32.48
CA PRO A 149 -38.49 54.52 -33.67
C PRO A 149 -37.60 55.11 -34.78
N ASN A 150 -37.42 56.42 -34.81
CA ASN A 150 -36.60 57.10 -35.81
C ASN A 150 -35.11 56.84 -35.55
N ALA A 151 -34.65 57.03 -34.31
CA ALA A 151 -33.26 56.73 -33.95
C ALA A 151 -32.90 55.25 -34.16
N ARG A 152 -33.82 54.31 -33.84
CA ARG A 152 -33.63 52.87 -34.08
C ARG A 152 -33.48 52.52 -35.56
N SER A 153 -34.38 53.04 -36.40
CA SER A 153 -34.36 52.75 -37.84
C SER A 153 -33.15 53.37 -38.54
N GLU A 154 -32.76 54.59 -38.15
CA GLU A 154 -31.54 55.25 -38.63
C GLU A 154 -30.28 54.50 -38.19
N LEU A 155 -30.24 53.97 -36.96
CA LEU A 155 -29.12 53.18 -36.46
C LEU A 155 -28.96 51.89 -37.27
N ALA A 156 -30.04 51.15 -37.49
CA ALA A 156 -30.03 49.92 -38.28
C ALA A 156 -29.63 50.19 -39.75
N ARG A 157 -30.08 51.30 -40.32
CA ARG A 157 -29.74 51.70 -41.70
C ARG A 157 -28.26 52.05 -41.83
N LEU A 158 -27.73 52.89 -40.94
CA LEU A 158 -26.33 53.30 -40.98
C LEU A 158 -25.38 52.16 -40.61
N SER A 159 -25.74 51.31 -39.65
CA SER A 159 -24.93 50.15 -39.27
C SER A 159 -24.82 49.14 -40.41
N ALA A 160 -25.93 48.80 -41.08
CA ALA A 160 -25.93 47.88 -42.22
C ALA A 160 -25.11 48.43 -43.40
N LYS A 161 -25.16 49.75 -43.64
CA LYS A 161 -24.31 50.42 -44.63
C LYS A 161 -22.82 50.29 -44.26
N PHE A 162 -22.47 50.65 -43.02
CA PHE A 162 -21.11 50.59 -42.51
C PHE A 162 -20.52 49.17 -42.57
N LEU A 163 -21.28 48.15 -42.15
CA LEU A 163 -20.84 46.76 -42.17
C LEU A 163 -20.53 46.26 -43.59
N ARG A 164 -21.39 46.60 -44.57
CA ARG A 164 -21.20 46.20 -45.97
C ARG A 164 -19.95 46.83 -46.58
N GLU A 165 -19.75 48.13 -46.37
CA GLU A 165 -18.57 48.84 -46.90
C GLU A 165 -17.28 48.40 -46.18
N SER A 166 -17.35 48.20 -44.87
CA SER A 166 -16.20 47.78 -44.06
C SER A 166 -15.75 46.36 -44.37
N LEU A 167 -16.68 45.44 -44.66
CA LEU A 167 -16.35 44.06 -45.05
C LEU A 167 -15.49 44.00 -46.34
N GLY A 168 -15.78 44.87 -47.32
CA GLY A 168 -14.94 45.00 -48.51
C GLY A 168 -13.54 45.54 -48.18
N LYS A 169 -13.44 46.52 -47.28
CA LYS A 169 -12.17 47.10 -46.84
C LYS A 169 -11.31 46.12 -46.02
N VAL A 170 -11.93 45.31 -45.16
CA VAL A 170 -11.23 44.27 -44.38
C VAL A 170 -10.53 43.27 -45.31
N ALA A 171 -11.21 42.82 -46.37
CA ALA A 171 -10.60 41.92 -47.36
C ALA A 171 -9.37 42.58 -48.03
N THR A 172 -9.51 43.85 -48.45
CA THR A 172 -8.37 44.57 -49.06
C THR A 172 -7.20 44.78 -48.12
N PHE A 173 -7.44 45.01 -46.82
CA PHE A 173 -6.36 45.19 -45.86
C PHE A 173 -5.59 43.89 -45.61
N PHE A 174 -6.28 42.75 -45.52
CA PHE A 174 -5.59 41.45 -45.43
C PHE A 174 -4.79 41.13 -46.70
N ASP A 175 -5.31 41.44 -47.88
CA ASP A 175 -4.61 41.20 -49.15
C ASP A 175 -3.39 42.13 -49.35
N GLN A 176 -3.35 43.28 -48.66
CA GLN A 176 -2.24 44.23 -48.66
C GLN A 176 -1.26 44.02 -47.49
N SER A 177 -1.44 42.98 -46.68
CA SER A 177 -0.67 42.72 -45.45
C SER A 177 -0.78 43.82 -44.36
N ASN A 178 -1.81 44.66 -44.42
CA ASN A 178 -2.16 45.63 -43.37
C ASN A 178 -3.06 44.96 -42.31
N GLU A 179 -2.55 43.89 -41.69
CA GLU A 179 -3.34 43.02 -40.82
C GLU A 179 -3.83 43.72 -39.54
N GLU A 180 -3.05 44.67 -39.00
CA GLU A 180 -3.44 45.44 -37.81
C GLU A 180 -4.64 46.37 -38.09
N GLU A 181 -4.61 47.09 -39.22
CA GLU A 181 -5.72 47.95 -39.67
C GLU A 181 -6.98 47.11 -39.97
N ALA A 182 -6.80 45.91 -40.54
CA ALA A 182 -7.87 44.96 -40.78
C ALA A 182 -8.55 44.54 -39.47
N VAL A 183 -7.77 44.16 -38.45
CA VAL A 183 -8.29 43.72 -37.15
C VAL A 183 -8.93 44.87 -36.38
N GLU A 184 -8.38 46.08 -36.44
CA GLU A 184 -9.03 47.27 -35.88
C GLU A 184 -10.38 47.58 -36.55
N LEU A 185 -10.47 47.43 -37.87
CA LEU A 185 -11.72 47.59 -38.59
C LEU A 185 -12.72 46.50 -38.24
N MET A 186 -12.28 45.24 -38.09
CA MET A 186 -13.12 44.14 -37.64
C MET A 186 -13.65 44.35 -36.21
N ASN A 187 -12.80 44.81 -35.28
CA ASN A 187 -13.24 45.20 -33.92
C ASN A 187 -14.31 46.30 -33.97
N ARG A 188 -14.16 47.26 -34.88
CA ARG A 188 -15.17 48.32 -35.11
C ARG A 188 -16.47 47.74 -35.67
N MET A 189 -16.41 46.84 -36.64
CA MET A 189 -17.60 46.16 -37.19
C MET A 189 -18.37 45.38 -36.11
N GLU A 190 -17.67 44.68 -35.21
CA GLU A 190 -18.28 43.96 -34.09
C GLU A 190 -19.04 44.88 -33.13
N ARG A 191 -18.67 46.17 -33.02
CA ARG A 191 -19.39 47.16 -32.21
C ARG A 191 -20.76 47.52 -32.80
N PHE A 192 -20.88 47.51 -34.13
CA PHE A 192 -22.05 47.96 -34.86
C PHE A 192 -22.90 46.84 -35.48
N GLY A 193 -22.74 45.60 -35.00
CA GLY A 193 -23.64 44.50 -35.36
C GLY A 193 -23.06 43.46 -36.32
N ALA A 194 -21.73 43.30 -36.40
CA ALA A 194 -21.13 42.22 -37.21
C ALA A 194 -21.60 40.80 -36.85
N ASN A 195 -22.32 40.61 -35.73
CA ASN A 195 -23.01 39.35 -35.43
C ASN A 195 -24.03 38.98 -36.52
N ASP A 196 -24.59 39.98 -37.21
CA ASP A 196 -25.52 39.79 -38.34
C ASP A 196 -24.82 39.27 -39.61
N LEU A 197 -23.48 39.24 -39.61
CA LEU A 197 -22.63 38.69 -40.69
C LEU A 197 -22.23 37.23 -40.43
N ALA A 198 -22.76 36.58 -39.39
CA ALA A 198 -22.47 35.17 -39.11
C ALA A 198 -22.93 34.27 -40.27
N GLY A 199 -21.99 33.51 -40.85
CA GLY A 199 -22.24 32.66 -42.03
C GLY A 199 -22.00 33.35 -43.38
N GLU A 200 -21.59 34.62 -43.40
CA GLU A 200 -21.09 35.29 -44.61
C GLU A 200 -19.64 34.83 -44.88
N PRO A 201 -19.35 34.19 -46.03
CA PRO A 201 -18.04 33.57 -46.28
C PRO A 201 -16.85 34.53 -46.19
N ARG A 202 -17.05 35.79 -46.58
CA ARG A 202 -16.00 36.83 -46.53
C ARG A 202 -15.70 37.26 -45.09
N TRP A 203 -16.70 37.27 -44.23
CA TRP A 203 -16.52 37.55 -42.81
C TRP A 203 -15.86 36.38 -42.09
N ASP A 204 -16.25 35.14 -42.43
CA ASP A 204 -15.64 33.92 -41.89
C ASP A 204 -14.16 33.78 -42.29
N ASP A 205 -13.79 34.10 -43.54
CA ASP A 205 -12.37 34.15 -43.98
C ASP A 205 -11.60 35.23 -43.22
N ALA A 206 -12.17 36.44 -43.06
CA ALA A 206 -11.57 37.51 -42.28
C ALA A 206 -11.38 37.11 -40.80
N LEU A 207 -12.33 36.39 -40.20
CA LEU A 207 -12.21 35.84 -38.84
C LEU A 207 -11.06 34.82 -38.74
N ALA A 208 -10.92 33.93 -39.72
CA ALA A 208 -9.80 32.98 -39.76
C ALA A 208 -8.44 33.68 -39.87
N ARG A 209 -8.32 34.70 -40.74
CA ARG A 209 -7.10 35.51 -40.88
C ARG A 209 -6.78 36.32 -39.62
N ARG A 210 -7.79 36.94 -38.99
CA ARG A 210 -7.64 37.61 -37.69
C ARG A 210 -7.15 36.65 -36.60
N LEU A 211 -7.67 35.43 -36.54
CA LEU A 211 -7.21 34.42 -35.58
C LEU A 211 -5.75 34.04 -35.83
N ALA A 212 -5.33 33.88 -37.08
CA ALA A 212 -3.94 33.61 -37.44
C ALA A 212 -3.00 34.77 -37.04
N TRP A 213 -3.38 36.02 -37.33
CA TRP A 213 -2.63 37.20 -36.91
C TRP A 213 -2.54 37.33 -35.38
N LEU A 214 -3.66 37.17 -34.68
CA LEU A 214 -3.69 37.21 -33.21
C LEU A 214 -2.80 36.12 -32.60
N ARG A 215 -2.74 34.92 -33.20
CA ARG A 215 -1.82 33.86 -32.79
C ARG A 215 -0.35 34.26 -33.00
N SER A 216 -0.02 34.87 -34.14
CA SER A 216 1.35 35.37 -34.40
C SER A 216 1.75 36.44 -33.38
N LYS A 217 0.89 37.45 -33.17
CA LYS A 217 1.15 38.54 -32.22
C LYS A 217 1.27 38.03 -30.78
N ALA A 218 0.46 37.05 -30.40
CA ALA A 218 0.55 36.40 -29.10
C ALA A 218 1.85 35.58 -28.95
N SER A 219 2.33 34.92 -30.01
CA SER A 219 3.64 34.25 -30.02
C SER A 219 4.79 35.23 -29.81
N ASP A 220 4.76 36.38 -30.47
CA ASP A 220 5.76 37.44 -30.28
C ASP A 220 5.71 37.99 -28.85
N GLN A 221 4.51 38.22 -28.30
CA GLN A 221 4.35 38.64 -26.91
C GLN A 221 4.86 37.62 -25.91
N VAL A 222 4.68 36.32 -26.17
CA VAL A 222 5.22 35.27 -25.33
C VAL A 222 6.75 35.33 -25.29
N SER A 223 7.42 35.55 -26.42
CA SER A 223 8.89 35.68 -26.42
C SER A 223 9.37 36.86 -25.55
N ASN A 224 8.70 38.01 -25.63
CA ASN A 224 9.03 39.17 -24.80
C ASN A 224 8.75 38.91 -23.31
N LEU A 225 7.61 38.30 -22.97
CA LEU A 225 7.26 37.97 -21.59
C LEU A 225 8.19 36.93 -20.97
N VAL A 226 8.68 35.97 -21.75
CA VAL A 226 9.69 35.00 -21.29
C VAL A 226 11.03 35.71 -21.02
N SER A 227 11.40 36.70 -21.84
CA SER A 227 12.55 37.56 -21.57
C SER A 227 12.37 38.38 -20.29
N GLU A 228 11.25 39.07 -20.12
CA GLU A 228 10.92 39.83 -18.91
C GLU A 228 10.92 38.94 -17.65
N ALA A 229 10.38 37.73 -17.74
CA ALA A 229 10.40 36.77 -16.64
C ALA A 229 11.83 36.34 -16.28
N SER A 230 12.71 36.19 -17.28
CA SER A 230 14.11 35.85 -17.07
C SER A 230 14.90 36.99 -16.40
N GLU A 231 14.62 38.24 -16.78
CA GLU A 231 15.20 39.43 -16.14
C GLU A 231 14.72 39.59 -14.69
N ALA A 232 13.41 39.38 -14.46
CA ALA A 232 12.83 39.40 -13.11
C ALA A 232 13.40 38.30 -12.22
N HIS A 233 13.64 37.11 -12.77
CA HIS A 233 14.35 36.03 -12.08
C HIS A 233 15.79 36.42 -11.72
N ALA A 234 16.54 37.05 -12.64
CA ALA A 234 17.89 37.53 -12.36
C ALA A 234 17.93 38.62 -11.27
N GLY A 235 16.90 39.48 -11.21
CA GLY A 235 16.73 40.49 -10.17
C GLY A 235 16.12 40.00 -8.85
N GLY A 236 15.75 38.72 -8.73
CA GLY A 236 15.11 38.16 -7.54
C GLY A 236 13.65 38.63 -7.31
N HIS A 237 13.03 39.27 -8.30
CA HIS A 237 11.67 39.79 -8.22
C HIS A 237 10.65 38.72 -8.65
N TRP A 238 10.35 37.80 -7.74
CA TRP A 238 9.49 36.64 -8.03
C TRP A 238 8.05 37.02 -8.42
N GLU A 239 7.50 38.12 -7.90
CA GLU A 239 6.14 38.57 -8.22
C GLU A 239 6.01 39.04 -9.68
N ALA A 240 7.01 39.78 -10.17
CA ALA A 240 7.08 40.23 -11.56
C ALA A 240 7.26 39.03 -12.50
N CYS A 241 8.11 38.08 -12.13
CA CYS A 241 8.30 36.81 -12.86
C CYS A 241 7.00 36.00 -12.93
N ALA A 242 6.32 35.79 -11.80
CA ALA A 242 5.03 35.09 -11.73
C ALA A 242 3.95 35.75 -12.59
N THR A 243 3.92 37.08 -12.62
CA THR A 243 2.95 37.84 -13.43
C THR A 243 3.21 37.67 -14.92
N ALA A 244 4.48 37.72 -15.35
CA ALA A 244 4.86 37.50 -16.74
C ALA A 244 4.55 36.06 -17.19
N LEU A 245 4.87 35.06 -16.36
CA LEU A 245 4.57 33.65 -16.64
C LEU A 245 3.07 33.35 -16.66
N GLY A 246 2.29 33.93 -15.74
CA GLY A 246 0.84 33.83 -15.74
C GLY A 246 0.23 34.38 -17.04
N ARG A 247 0.78 35.49 -17.57
CA ARG A 247 0.40 36.02 -18.88
C ARG A 247 0.82 35.12 -20.04
N VAL A 248 1.98 34.46 -19.98
CA VAL A 248 2.38 33.46 -20.98
C VAL A 248 1.37 32.32 -21.04
N ARG A 249 0.98 31.76 -19.88
CA ARG A 249 -0.05 30.69 -19.81
C ARG A 249 -1.42 31.16 -20.25
N SER A 250 -1.74 32.42 -19.98
CA SER A 250 -2.94 33.10 -20.47
C SER A 250 -2.99 33.13 -22.00
N LEU A 251 -1.91 33.58 -22.65
CA LEU A 251 -1.79 33.65 -24.11
C LEU A 251 -1.77 32.27 -24.76
N GLU A 252 -1.09 31.30 -24.15
CA GLU A 252 -1.06 29.91 -24.61
C GLU A 252 -2.47 29.32 -24.72
N ARG A 253 -3.32 29.55 -23.70
CA ARG A 253 -4.69 29.07 -23.68
C ARG A 253 -5.64 29.89 -24.55
N ASP A 254 -5.56 31.22 -24.48
CA ASP A 254 -6.46 32.12 -25.21
C ASP A 254 -6.31 31.98 -26.73
N HIS A 255 -5.10 31.68 -27.20
CA HIS A 255 -4.78 31.57 -28.62
C HIS A 255 -4.49 30.14 -29.09
N GLN A 256 -4.52 29.15 -28.19
CA GLN A 256 -4.15 27.75 -28.44
C GLN A 256 -2.75 27.64 -29.06
N LEU A 257 -1.79 28.37 -28.48
CA LEU A 257 -0.41 28.36 -28.95
C LEU A 257 0.29 27.08 -28.49
N THR A 258 1.22 26.61 -29.32
CA THR A 258 2.17 25.58 -28.93
C THR A 258 3.53 26.25 -28.75
N LEU A 259 4.04 26.25 -27.52
CA LEU A 259 5.37 26.80 -27.23
C LEU A 259 6.43 25.91 -27.88
N THR A 260 7.48 26.52 -28.42
CA THR A 260 8.69 25.78 -28.83
C THR A 260 9.29 25.05 -27.63
N ASP A 261 9.90 23.89 -27.84
CA ASP A 261 10.49 23.08 -26.77
C ASP A 261 11.46 23.88 -25.87
N GLU A 262 12.24 24.78 -26.46
CA GLU A 262 13.16 25.66 -25.73
C GLU A 262 12.42 26.63 -24.80
N ALA A 263 11.46 27.40 -25.32
CA ALA A 263 10.62 28.31 -24.52
C ALA A 263 9.81 27.57 -23.44
N SER A 264 9.26 26.39 -23.76
CA SER A 264 8.52 25.55 -22.81
C SER A 264 9.42 25.13 -21.64
N SER A 265 10.65 24.70 -21.93
CA SER A 265 11.62 24.32 -20.89
C SER A 265 12.06 25.50 -20.01
N GLN A 266 12.19 26.69 -20.59
CA GLN A 266 12.57 27.91 -19.88
C GLN A 266 11.42 28.39 -18.98
N VAL A 267 10.19 28.41 -19.50
CA VAL A 267 8.98 28.73 -18.73
C VAL A 267 8.84 27.78 -17.55
N ALA A 268 8.97 26.46 -17.75
CA ALA A 268 8.86 25.49 -16.67
C ALA A 268 9.89 25.70 -15.54
N LYS A 269 11.13 26.10 -15.87
CA LYS A 269 12.16 26.44 -14.87
C LYS A 269 11.80 27.69 -14.08
N LEU A 270 11.37 28.74 -14.77
CA LEU A 270 10.99 30.01 -14.14
C LEU A 270 9.71 29.85 -13.28
N GLU A 271 8.76 29.02 -13.72
CA GLU A 271 7.55 28.66 -12.96
C GLU A 271 7.87 27.87 -11.70
N ALA A 272 8.79 26.90 -11.78
CA ALA A 272 9.21 26.13 -10.61
C ALA A 272 9.86 27.04 -9.54
N TRP A 273 10.68 27.99 -9.97
CA TRP A 273 11.30 28.97 -9.07
C TRP A 273 10.27 29.93 -8.47
N ALA A 274 9.47 30.61 -9.31
CA ALA A 274 8.50 31.60 -8.88
C ALA A 274 7.38 30.96 -8.06
N GLY A 275 6.91 29.78 -8.45
CA GLY A 275 5.90 29.00 -7.75
C GLY A 275 6.37 28.51 -6.38
N GLY A 276 7.64 28.10 -6.25
CA GLY A 276 8.21 27.73 -4.96
C GLY A 276 8.24 28.87 -3.95
N ILE A 277 8.62 30.08 -4.39
CA ILE A 277 8.64 31.28 -3.55
C ILE A 277 7.21 31.78 -3.28
N ALA A 278 6.33 31.74 -4.28
CA ALA A 278 4.92 32.11 -4.15
C ALA A 278 4.21 31.25 -3.11
N ALA A 279 4.39 29.92 -3.15
CA ALA A 279 3.77 29.02 -2.18
C ALA A 279 4.25 29.28 -0.75
N ALA A 280 5.52 29.63 -0.55
CA ALA A 280 6.04 30.02 0.74
C ALA A 280 5.41 31.35 1.24
N SER A 281 5.31 32.35 0.35
CA SER A 281 4.67 33.64 0.66
C SER A 281 3.17 33.51 0.96
N GLU A 282 2.45 32.67 0.21
CA GLU A 282 1.02 32.38 0.43
C GLU A 282 0.80 31.62 1.74
N ALA A 283 1.67 30.67 2.07
CA ALA A 283 1.62 29.97 3.36
C ALA A 283 1.87 30.93 4.54
N GLU A 284 2.81 31.87 4.40
CA GLU A 284 3.02 32.93 5.40
C GLU A 284 1.81 33.86 5.53
N ALA A 285 1.20 34.27 4.42
CA ALA A 285 0.02 35.14 4.41
C ALA A 285 -1.19 34.45 5.04
N GLY A 286 -1.47 33.20 4.65
CA GLY A 286 -2.54 32.39 5.25
C GLY A 286 -2.31 32.14 6.73
N GLN A 287 -1.05 31.98 7.16
CA GLN A 287 -0.71 31.87 8.56
C GLN A 287 -0.92 33.18 9.34
N ARG A 288 -0.61 34.35 8.76
CA ARG A 288 -0.92 35.66 9.37
C ARG A 288 -2.42 35.85 9.53
N ALA A 289 -3.22 35.55 8.50
CA ALA A 289 -4.67 35.64 8.57
C ALA A 289 -5.27 34.69 9.64
N ALA A 290 -4.72 33.47 9.77
CA ALA A 290 -5.12 32.53 10.82
C ALA A 290 -4.79 33.06 12.24
N LEU A 291 -3.64 33.71 12.42
CA LEU A 291 -3.25 34.34 13.68
C LEU A 291 -4.18 35.51 14.04
N GLU A 292 -4.50 36.37 13.07
CA GLU A 292 -5.47 37.46 13.25
C GLU A 292 -6.86 36.92 13.62
N GLY A 293 -7.31 35.85 12.96
CA GLY A 293 -8.56 35.15 13.29
C GLY A 293 -8.58 34.62 14.73
N LEU A 294 -7.52 33.94 15.16
CA LEU A 294 -7.38 33.45 16.54
C LEU A 294 -7.37 34.58 17.57
N ASN A 295 -6.74 35.71 17.24
CA ASN A 295 -6.70 36.89 18.11
C ASN A 295 -8.11 37.51 18.25
N ASN A 296 -8.85 37.64 17.15
CA ASN A 296 -10.23 38.12 17.18
C ASN A 296 -11.14 37.18 17.98
N GLU A 297 -11.05 35.86 17.77
CA GLU A 297 -11.80 34.87 18.56
C GLU A 297 -11.46 34.94 20.06
N TRP A 298 -10.18 35.17 20.41
CA TRP A 298 -9.77 35.34 21.80
C TRP A 298 -10.44 36.56 22.46
N THR A 299 -10.49 37.70 21.77
CA THR A 299 -11.19 38.89 22.28
C THR A 299 -12.68 38.62 22.54
N LEU A 300 -13.32 37.80 21.70
CA LEU A 300 -14.71 37.39 21.88
C LEU A 300 -14.87 36.49 23.13
N LEU A 301 -14.00 35.49 23.31
CA LEU A 301 -14.03 34.58 24.47
C LEU A 301 -13.80 35.32 25.80
N GLN A 302 -12.95 36.33 25.82
CA GLN A 302 -12.77 37.19 27.00
C GLN A 302 -14.06 37.94 27.35
N GLN A 303 -14.77 38.46 26.35
CA GLN A 303 -16.06 39.14 26.55
C GLN A 303 -17.14 38.16 27.05
N GLU A 304 -17.19 36.93 26.52
CA GLU A 304 -18.12 35.89 26.97
C GLU A 304 -17.86 35.46 28.43
N ALA A 305 -16.59 35.30 28.81
CA ALA A 305 -16.20 34.96 30.18
C ALA A 305 -16.55 36.08 31.17
N ALA A 306 -16.39 37.35 30.78
CA ALA A 306 -16.77 38.51 31.59
C ALA A 306 -18.29 38.62 31.79
N ARG A 307 -19.09 38.16 30.82
CA ARG A 307 -20.57 38.18 30.86
C ARG A 307 -21.20 37.02 31.64
N GLY A 308 -20.39 36.07 32.16
CA GLY A 308 -20.88 35.02 33.05
C GLY A 308 -21.60 33.85 32.35
N PHE A 309 -21.19 33.49 31.14
CA PHE A 309 -21.68 32.30 30.44
C PHE A 309 -21.41 31.00 31.22
N SER A 310 -22.15 29.93 30.89
CA SER A 310 -22.10 28.68 31.67
C SER A 310 -20.67 28.08 31.74
N PRO A 311 -20.20 27.62 32.93
CA PRO A 311 -18.85 27.08 33.11
C PRO A 311 -18.49 25.89 32.20
N ALA A 312 -19.47 25.05 31.87
CA ALA A 312 -19.24 23.86 31.03
C ALA A 312 -19.04 24.23 29.56
N ILE A 313 -19.87 25.11 28.99
CA ILE A 313 -19.77 25.54 27.59
C ILE A 313 -18.49 26.36 27.37
N LEU A 314 -18.17 27.27 28.31
CA LEU A 314 -16.92 28.02 28.27
C LEU A 314 -15.68 27.11 28.31
N ILE A 315 -15.70 26.02 29.10
CA ILE A 315 -14.60 25.04 29.09
C ILE A 315 -14.45 24.38 27.72
N VAL A 316 -15.55 24.07 27.02
CA VAL A 316 -15.53 23.45 25.68
C VAL A 316 -14.98 24.44 24.65
N HIS A 317 -15.50 25.66 24.59
CA HIS A 317 -15.04 26.69 23.65
C HIS A 317 -13.57 27.06 23.91
N LEU A 318 -13.18 27.31 25.18
CA LEU A 318 -11.78 27.55 25.55
C LEU A 318 -10.88 26.36 25.22
N SER A 319 -11.36 25.12 25.34
CA SER A 319 -10.57 23.94 24.97
C SER A 319 -10.39 23.84 23.46
N SER A 320 -11.44 24.09 22.66
CA SER A 320 -11.37 24.10 21.19
C SER A 320 -10.48 25.23 20.64
N TRP A 321 -10.52 26.40 21.27
CA TRP A 321 -9.64 27.52 20.94
C TRP A 321 -8.19 27.22 21.36
N LEU A 322 -7.97 26.67 22.56
CA LEU A 322 -6.64 26.24 23.01
C LEU A 322 -6.06 25.15 22.12
N GLU A 323 -6.86 24.20 21.63
CA GLU A 323 -6.40 23.15 20.70
C GLU A 323 -5.88 23.75 19.38
N ARG A 324 -6.57 24.76 18.83
CA ARG A 324 -6.14 25.47 17.62
C ARG A 324 -4.97 26.44 17.86
N ALA A 325 -4.90 27.07 19.04
CA ALA A 325 -3.89 28.08 19.37
C ALA A 325 -2.56 27.49 19.89
N THR A 326 -2.59 26.32 20.55
CA THR A 326 -1.38 25.66 21.10
C THR A 326 -0.30 25.35 20.06
N PRO A 327 -0.58 24.85 18.84
CA PRO A 327 0.45 24.65 17.82
C PRO A 327 1.09 25.96 17.31
N GLN A 328 0.48 27.13 17.58
CA GLN A 328 0.97 28.44 17.15
C GLN A 328 1.55 29.27 18.31
N ALA A 329 1.95 28.61 19.40
CA ALA A 329 2.32 29.26 20.67
C ALA A 329 3.46 30.27 20.58
N GLU A 330 4.44 30.06 19.72
CA GLU A 330 5.61 30.94 19.56
C GLU A 330 5.31 32.24 18.82
N ARG A 331 4.16 32.33 18.12
CA ARG A 331 3.81 33.43 17.21
C ARG A 331 2.62 34.26 17.67
N LEU A 332 1.93 33.82 18.73
CA LEU A 332 0.88 34.59 19.38
C LEU A 332 1.50 35.64 20.33
N PRO A 333 0.82 36.78 20.57
CA PRO A 333 1.26 37.75 21.56
C PRO A 333 1.58 37.10 22.92
N GLU A 334 2.70 37.51 23.53
CA GLU A 334 3.18 36.92 24.77
C GLU A 334 2.10 36.96 25.86
N GLY A 335 1.90 35.83 26.54
CA GLY A 335 0.98 35.72 27.67
C GLY A 335 -0.43 35.23 27.35
N ILE A 336 -0.92 35.34 26.11
CA ILE A 336 -2.31 34.96 25.75
C ILE A 336 -2.61 33.50 26.11
N LEU A 337 -1.73 32.55 25.78
CA LEU A 337 -1.93 31.14 26.11
C LEU A 337 -1.89 30.87 27.63
N ARG A 338 -1.10 31.65 28.37
CA ARG A 338 -1.04 31.55 29.84
C ARG A 338 -2.34 32.05 30.45
N GLU A 339 -2.86 33.18 29.97
CA GLU A 339 -4.14 33.75 30.36
C GLU A 339 -5.31 32.81 30.05
N ALA A 340 -5.37 32.25 28.84
CA ALA A 340 -6.40 31.29 28.44
C ALA A 340 -6.38 30.00 29.30
N ARG A 341 -5.19 29.47 29.60
CA ARG A 341 -5.04 28.29 30.49
C ARG A 341 -5.42 28.63 31.93
N ALA A 342 -5.01 29.79 32.44
CA ALA A 342 -5.37 30.26 33.78
C ALA A 342 -6.90 30.45 33.90
N LEU A 343 -7.54 31.05 32.89
CA LEU A 343 -8.99 31.20 32.82
C LEU A 343 -9.69 29.84 32.88
N ARG A 344 -9.24 28.84 32.11
CA ARG A 344 -9.78 27.47 32.14
C ARG A 344 -9.58 26.79 33.50
N GLN A 345 -8.39 26.93 34.11
CA GLN A 345 -8.08 26.35 35.43
C GLN A 345 -8.93 26.97 36.53
N ASN A 346 -9.13 28.29 36.50
CA ASN A 346 -9.99 29.01 37.44
C ASN A 346 -11.45 28.51 37.35
N ILE A 347 -11.95 28.25 36.13
CA ILE A 347 -13.29 27.70 35.93
C ILE A 347 -13.38 26.25 36.43
N ARG A 348 -12.37 25.39 36.19
CA ARG A 348 -12.33 24.00 36.70
C ARG A 348 -12.16 23.89 38.21
N ALA A 349 -11.34 24.74 38.82
CA ALA A 349 -11.10 24.72 40.27
C ALA A 349 -12.37 25.04 41.06
N ARG A 350 -13.24 25.93 40.54
CA ARG A 350 -14.58 26.17 41.09
C ARG A 350 -15.46 24.92 41.08
N LEU A 351 -15.24 24.00 40.14
CA LEU A 351 -16.00 22.77 39.95
C LEU A 351 -15.47 21.63 40.86
N ASN A 352 -14.14 21.44 40.94
CA ASN A 352 -13.51 20.37 41.73
C ASN A 352 -13.57 20.58 43.25
N ARG A 353 -13.56 21.83 43.74
CA ARG A 353 -13.72 22.11 45.19
C ARG A 353 -15.03 21.55 45.76
N ARG A 354 -16.03 21.29 44.91
CA ARG A 354 -17.30 20.65 45.30
C ARG A 354 -17.19 19.13 45.50
N TYR A 355 -16.14 18.45 45.01
CA TYR A 355 -16.04 16.97 45.00
C TYR A 355 -15.03 16.37 45.99
N MET A 356 -14.01 17.10 46.45
CA MET A 356 -12.88 16.55 47.23
C MET A 356 -13.19 16.27 48.72
N LEU A 357 -14.30 16.78 49.27
CA LEU A 357 -14.64 16.62 50.70
C LEU A 357 -15.10 15.20 51.11
N LEU A 358 -15.08 14.20 50.21
CA LEU A 358 -15.76 12.91 50.39
C LEU A 358 -14.87 11.66 50.60
N THR A 359 -13.54 11.69 50.46
CA THR A 359 -12.75 10.43 50.25
C THR A 359 -11.55 10.12 51.18
N SER A 360 -11.19 10.92 52.19
CA SER A 360 -9.90 10.75 52.93
C SER A 360 -9.87 9.87 54.21
N SER A 361 -10.88 9.05 54.52
CA SER A 361 -11.01 8.43 55.86
C SER A 361 -10.49 6.97 56.06
N TRP A 362 -10.05 6.22 55.04
CA TRP A 362 -9.96 4.74 55.15
C TRP A 362 -8.57 4.06 55.22
N VAL A 363 -7.44 4.74 55.00
CA VAL A 363 -6.18 4.04 54.65
C VAL A 363 -5.19 3.75 55.82
N GLY A 364 -5.40 4.27 57.04
CA GLY A 364 -4.35 4.29 58.09
C GLY A 364 -4.04 3.01 58.91
N GLY A 365 -4.85 1.94 58.88
CA GLY A 365 -4.82 0.91 59.96
C GLY A 365 -3.92 -0.33 59.81
N LEU A 366 -3.41 -0.68 58.64
CA LEU A 366 -2.95 -2.07 58.36
C LEU A 366 -1.48 -2.40 58.72
N LEU A 367 -0.62 -1.42 59.01
CA LEU A 367 0.85 -1.62 58.90
C LEU A 367 1.63 -2.14 60.14
N LEU A 368 1.03 -2.41 61.32
CA LEU A 368 1.79 -2.60 62.58
C LEU A 368 2.11 -4.04 63.06
N VAL A 369 1.62 -5.12 62.43
CA VAL A 369 1.63 -6.48 63.04
C VAL A 369 2.86 -7.36 62.70
N ILE A 370 3.65 -7.04 61.68
CA ILE A 370 4.59 -8.02 61.07
C ILE A 370 5.95 -8.17 61.82
N ALA A 371 6.34 -7.27 62.72
CA ALA A 371 7.74 -7.15 63.16
C ALA A 371 8.26 -8.14 64.26
N GLY A 372 7.43 -8.95 64.92
CA GLY A 372 7.82 -9.63 66.19
C GLY A 372 8.51 -11.01 66.13
N VAL A 373 8.48 -11.74 65.01
CA VAL A 373 8.75 -13.21 65.01
C VAL A 373 10.24 -13.59 64.89
N VAL A 374 11.13 -12.68 64.52
CA VAL A 374 12.47 -13.03 64.01
C VAL A 374 13.51 -13.33 65.12
N TYR A 375 13.28 -12.97 66.38
CA TYR A 375 14.37 -12.86 67.39
C TYR A 375 14.80 -14.18 68.11
N TRP A 376 14.06 -15.28 68.06
CA TRP A 376 14.24 -16.40 69.02
C TRP A 376 15.40 -17.38 68.73
N ASN A 377 15.96 -17.46 67.53
CA ASN A 377 16.54 -18.73 67.04
C ASN A 377 18.05 -19.00 67.24
N ILE A 378 18.83 -18.27 68.07
CA ILE A 378 20.31 -18.21 67.93
C ILE A 378 21.17 -18.95 69.01
N LEU A 379 20.65 -19.54 70.08
CA LEU A 379 21.44 -19.75 71.32
C LEU A 379 22.10 -21.13 71.66
N LYS A 380 22.32 -22.10 70.75
CA LYS A 380 22.62 -23.52 71.16
C LYS A 380 23.96 -24.18 70.75
N THR A 381 25.13 -23.54 70.94
CA THR A 381 26.45 -24.08 70.47
C THR A 381 27.59 -23.97 71.51
N GLN A 382 27.85 -24.99 72.36
CA GLN A 382 29.08 -25.07 73.21
C GLN A 382 29.44 -26.51 73.70
N GLU A 383 30.29 -27.31 73.02
CA GLU A 383 30.61 -28.70 73.47
C GLU A 383 31.99 -29.32 73.00
N GLU A 384 33.17 -28.69 73.17
CA GLU A 384 34.42 -29.13 72.44
C GLU A 384 35.73 -29.59 73.19
N GLU A 385 35.86 -29.69 74.51
CA GLU A 385 37.20 -29.87 75.16
C GLU A 385 37.69 -31.31 75.54
N SER A 386 37.88 -32.30 74.62
CA SER A 386 38.34 -33.67 75.03
C SER A 386 39.42 -34.42 74.20
N ARG A 387 40.30 -33.74 73.43
CA ARG A 387 41.13 -34.40 72.37
C ARG A 387 42.61 -34.75 72.64
N ASP A 388 43.23 -34.41 73.76
CA ASP A 388 44.72 -34.40 73.85
C ASP A 388 45.47 -35.71 74.20
N ARG A 389 44.82 -36.87 74.42
CA ARG A 389 45.51 -38.10 74.93
C ARG A 389 45.78 -39.25 73.91
N PHE A 390 45.62 -39.03 72.61
CA PHE A 390 45.65 -40.09 71.56
C PHE A 390 47.01 -40.25 70.82
N SER A 391 47.96 -39.34 70.99
CA SER A 391 49.13 -39.22 70.10
C SER A 391 50.29 -40.20 70.38
N GLU A 392 50.39 -40.79 71.58
CA GLU A 392 51.58 -41.52 72.03
C GLU A 392 51.69 -42.98 71.50
N ALA A 393 50.58 -43.65 71.22
CA ALA A 393 50.56 -45.06 70.75
C ALA A 393 51.01 -45.25 69.27
N SER A 394 51.09 -44.18 68.48
CA SER A 394 51.38 -44.26 67.04
C SER A 394 52.84 -44.57 66.70
N ARG A 395 53.77 -44.23 67.58
CA ARG A 395 55.22 -44.22 67.30
C ARG A 395 55.88 -45.61 67.31
N LEU A 396 55.28 -46.59 68.00
CA LEU A 396 55.86 -47.93 68.17
C LEU A 396 55.62 -48.90 66.99
N ILE A 397 54.68 -48.59 66.08
CA ILE A 397 54.32 -49.44 64.92
C ILE A 397 55.29 -49.27 63.74
N GLU A 398 56.09 -48.21 63.72
CA GLU A 398 56.98 -47.88 62.59
C GLU A 398 58.26 -48.73 62.54
N LEU A 399 58.60 -49.46 63.61
CA LEU A 399 59.85 -50.24 63.73
C LEU A 399 59.72 -51.74 63.37
N TYR A 400 58.55 -52.21 62.88
CA TYR A 400 58.25 -53.62 62.54
C TYR A 400 58.48 -54.66 63.67
N ASP A 401 58.53 -54.21 64.94
CA ASP A 401 58.47 -55.10 66.10
C ASP A 401 57.02 -55.29 66.53
N HIS A 402 56.41 -56.37 66.02
CA HIS A 402 54.97 -56.52 66.12
C HIS A 402 54.43 -56.82 67.52
N THR A 403 55.30 -57.05 68.51
CA THR A 403 54.87 -57.53 69.84
C THR A 403 54.68 -56.41 70.88
N ALA A 404 55.50 -55.35 70.85
CA ALA A 404 55.48 -54.26 71.84
C ALA A 404 54.42 -53.17 71.58
N ALA A 405 53.99 -52.99 70.33
CA ALA A 405 52.95 -52.02 69.96
C ALA A 405 51.54 -52.42 70.41
N LEU A 406 51.31 -53.71 70.69
CA LEU A 406 50.00 -54.24 71.08
C LEU A 406 49.57 -53.87 72.51
N SER A 407 50.51 -53.60 73.42
CA SER A 407 50.24 -53.35 74.84
C SER A 407 49.84 -51.90 75.16
N ALA A 408 50.45 -50.90 74.52
CA ALA A 408 50.16 -49.47 74.75
C ALA A 408 48.76 -49.03 74.27
N LEU A 409 48.18 -49.74 73.31
CA LEU A 409 46.83 -49.48 72.81
C LEU A 409 45.73 -49.91 73.79
N ASP A 410 46.00 -50.86 74.69
CA ASP A 410 44.99 -51.38 75.63
C ASP A 410 44.72 -50.45 76.84
N ASP A 411 45.63 -49.54 77.18
CA ASP A 411 45.47 -48.65 78.35
C ASP A 411 44.68 -47.36 78.06
N PHE A 412 44.72 -46.84 76.82
CA PHE A 412 43.93 -45.69 76.39
C PHE A 412 42.41 -45.95 76.41
N GLU A 413 42.01 -47.21 76.23
CA GLU A 413 40.60 -47.62 76.17
C GLU A 413 39.90 -47.65 77.54
N ARG A 414 40.64 -47.64 78.66
CA ARG A 414 40.08 -47.85 80.02
C ARG A 414 39.52 -46.59 80.72
N GLY A 415 39.66 -45.37 80.18
CA GLY A 415 39.44 -44.10 80.92
C GLY A 415 38.11 -43.34 80.76
N GLY A 416 36.99 -43.94 80.33
CA GLY A 416 35.69 -43.25 80.13
C GLY A 416 34.66 -43.55 81.24
N ILE A 417 33.91 -42.53 81.72
CA ILE A 417 32.97 -42.62 82.87
C ILE A 417 31.55 -43.15 82.47
N SER A 418 31.26 -43.31 81.18
CA SER A 418 30.01 -43.91 80.66
C SER A 418 30.31 -44.99 79.60
N PRO A 419 29.50 -46.06 79.49
CA PRO A 419 29.70 -47.14 78.50
C PRO A 419 29.67 -46.65 77.03
N ALA A 420 29.00 -45.54 76.73
CA ALA A 420 29.03 -44.90 75.41
C ALA A 420 30.36 -44.18 75.11
N ASN A 421 31.08 -43.72 76.15
CA ASN A 421 32.37 -43.05 76.00
C ASN A 421 33.55 -44.03 75.92
N GLN A 422 33.42 -45.25 76.46
CA GLN A 422 34.44 -46.29 76.31
C GLN A 422 34.42 -46.94 74.91
N THR A 423 33.24 -47.04 74.30
CA THR A 423 33.08 -47.54 72.91
C THR A 423 33.68 -46.60 71.88
N ALA A 424 33.47 -45.28 72.03
CA ALA A 424 34.09 -44.27 71.16
C ALA A 424 35.63 -44.23 71.23
N ARG A 425 36.24 -44.63 72.37
CA ARG A 425 37.71 -44.70 72.51
C ARG A 425 38.32 -45.98 71.93
N LYS A 426 37.60 -47.10 71.95
CA LYS A 426 37.96 -48.34 71.22
C LYS A 426 37.97 -48.14 69.70
N GLU A 427 37.10 -47.27 69.20
CA GLU A 427 37.11 -46.90 67.77
C GLU A 427 38.37 -46.14 67.36
N GLN A 428 39.02 -45.42 68.28
CA GLN A 428 40.20 -44.60 67.98
C GLN A 428 41.47 -45.46 67.87
N THR A 429 41.65 -46.46 68.73
CA THR A 429 42.81 -47.39 68.75
C THR A 429 42.76 -48.48 67.67
N ALA A 430 41.58 -48.77 67.14
CA ALA A 430 41.34 -49.78 66.10
C ALA A 430 42.25 -49.63 64.86
N LYS A 431 42.51 -48.38 64.44
CA LYS A 431 43.32 -48.08 63.24
C LYS A 431 44.77 -48.55 63.35
N LEU A 432 45.34 -48.54 64.56
CA LEU A 432 46.73 -48.90 64.78
C LEU A 432 46.92 -50.43 64.87
N ARG A 433 45.96 -51.16 65.46
CA ARG A 433 45.93 -52.65 65.40
C ARG A 433 45.73 -53.17 63.98
N GLN A 434 44.90 -52.51 63.20
CA GLN A 434 44.67 -52.85 61.81
C GLN A 434 45.96 -52.76 60.97
N ARG A 435 46.81 -51.76 61.24
CA ARG A 435 48.10 -51.55 60.55
C ARG A 435 49.13 -52.64 60.85
N LEU A 436 49.07 -53.22 62.03
CA LEU A 436 49.92 -54.33 62.43
C LEU A 436 49.52 -55.65 61.76
N ALA A 437 48.22 -55.93 61.73
CA ALA A 437 47.68 -57.12 61.07
C ALA A 437 47.91 -57.09 59.55
N SER A 438 47.89 -55.91 58.92
CA SER A 438 48.19 -55.77 57.49
C SER A 438 49.63 -56.17 57.14
N GLN A 439 50.61 -55.83 57.98
CA GLN A 439 52.02 -56.12 57.70
C GLN A 439 52.34 -57.64 57.70
N VAL A 440 51.68 -58.42 58.56
CA VAL A 440 51.84 -59.89 58.62
C VAL A 440 51.16 -60.57 57.42
N ALA A 441 50.03 -60.05 56.97
CA ALA A 441 49.33 -60.56 55.79
C ALA A 441 50.13 -60.35 54.48
N ASP A 442 50.86 -59.24 54.38
CA ASP A 442 51.66 -58.89 53.20
C ASP A 442 52.84 -59.87 52.97
N GLU A 443 53.48 -60.39 54.04
CA GLU A 443 54.54 -61.41 53.91
C GLU A 443 54.03 -62.71 53.29
N GLN A 444 52.86 -63.19 53.72
CA GLN A 444 52.29 -64.46 53.22
C GLN A 444 51.85 -64.34 51.76
N ARG A 445 51.31 -63.18 51.38
CA ARG A 445 50.88 -62.87 50.02
C ARG A 445 52.03 -62.93 49.01
N LEU A 446 53.17 -62.33 49.33
CA LEU A 446 54.33 -62.28 48.43
C LEU A 446 54.91 -63.68 48.13
N ARG A 447 54.85 -64.61 49.09
CA ARG A 447 55.30 -65.99 48.86
C ARG A 447 54.41 -66.78 47.89
N LEU A 448 53.10 -66.56 47.95
CA LEU A 448 52.15 -67.26 47.08
C LEU A 448 52.26 -66.75 45.63
N GLU A 449 52.44 -65.44 45.44
CA GLU A 449 52.58 -64.85 44.10
C GLU A 449 53.86 -65.33 43.39
N ALA A 450 54.96 -65.49 44.14
CA ALA A 450 56.22 -66.02 43.60
C ALA A 450 56.05 -67.41 42.98
N ARG A 451 55.26 -68.30 43.61
CA ARG A 451 54.97 -69.64 43.09
C ARG A 451 54.06 -69.62 41.87
N ALA A 452 53.04 -68.76 41.90
CA ALA A 452 52.09 -68.61 40.78
C ALA A 452 52.78 -68.14 39.49
N LEU A 453 53.79 -67.26 39.58
CA LEU A 453 54.55 -66.79 38.43
C LEU A 453 55.42 -67.89 37.80
N VAL A 454 56.01 -68.77 38.61
CA VAL A 454 56.78 -69.94 38.12
C VAL A 454 55.88 -70.92 37.37
N ASP A 455 54.71 -71.24 37.94
CA ASP A 455 53.76 -72.14 37.29
C ASP A 455 53.24 -71.60 35.94
N ARG A 456 53.13 -70.27 35.82
CA ARG A 456 52.74 -69.62 34.55
C ARG A 456 53.84 -69.69 33.51
N ARG A 457 55.11 -69.49 33.89
CA ARG A 457 56.26 -69.63 32.97
C ARG A 457 56.25 -71.00 32.29
N ASN A 458 55.94 -72.05 33.04
CA ASN A 458 55.92 -73.43 32.55
C ASN A 458 54.77 -73.74 31.58
N LYS A 459 53.68 -72.94 31.57
CA LYS A 459 52.50 -73.14 30.71
C LYS A 459 52.57 -72.43 29.35
N GLY A 460 53.53 -71.52 29.15
CA GLY A 460 53.73 -70.77 27.91
C GLY A 460 52.93 -69.45 27.82
N LEU A 461 53.51 -68.46 27.13
CA LEU A 461 52.94 -67.13 26.91
C LEU A 461 52.06 -67.09 25.64
N THR A 462 50.86 -66.51 25.75
CA THR A 462 49.86 -66.35 24.69
C THR A 462 49.30 -64.92 24.72
N LEU A 463 48.67 -64.47 23.64
CA LEU A 463 48.09 -63.11 23.55
C LEU A 463 47.06 -62.80 24.65
N GLY A 464 46.35 -63.82 25.16
CA GLY A 464 45.36 -63.63 26.23
C GLY A 464 45.90 -63.59 27.66
N ASN A 465 47.14 -64.04 27.90
CA ASN A 465 47.71 -64.14 29.26
C ASN A 465 48.95 -63.26 29.49
N ILE A 466 49.54 -62.70 28.43
CA ILE A 466 50.83 -62.01 28.45
C ILE A 466 50.81 -60.71 29.28
N ALA A 467 49.75 -59.94 29.14
CA ALA A 467 49.47 -58.73 29.87
C ALA A 467 49.44 -58.95 31.39
N GLU A 468 48.65 -59.93 31.81
CA GLU A 468 48.48 -60.26 33.22
C GLU A 468 49.79 -60.79 33.84
N THR A 469 50.57 -61.56 33.07
CA THR A 469 51.87 -62.05 33.52
C THR A 469 52.92 -60.95 33.65
N GLU A 470 52.95 -59.98 32.73
CA GLU A 470 53.86 -58.82 32.78
C GLU A 470 53.56 -57.95 34.02
N HIS A 471 52.27 -57.65 34.24
CA HIS A 471 51.86 -56.82 35.37
C HIS A 471 52.14 -57.48 36.72
N ARG A 472 51.80 -58.76 36.87
CA ARG A 472 52.07 -59.50 38.11
C ARG A 472 53.57 -59.65 38.39
N ALA A 473 54.36 -59.94 37.35
CA ALA A 473 55.81 -60.06 37.49
C ALA A 473 56.47 -58.71 37.82
N SER A 474 56.03 -57.60 37.22
CA SER A 474 56.57 -56.26 37.49
C SER A 474 56.18 -55.75 38.88
N LYS A 475 54.94 -56.00 39.32
CA LYS A 475 54.47 -55.69 40.68
C LYS A 475 55.22 -56.50 41.74
N TYR A 476 55.36 -57.80 41.52
CA TYR A 476 56.14 -58.67 42.39
C TYR A 476 57.58 -58.15 42.53
N LEU A 477 58.23 -57.75 41.44
CA LEU A 477 59.60 -57.23 41.46
C LEU A 477 59.71 -55.90 42.23
N LYS A 478 58.72 -55.01 42.13
CA LYS A 478 58.68 -53.76 42.91
C LYS A 478 58.49 -54.00 44.41
N GLU A 479 57.53 -54.85 44.78
CA GLU A 479 57.25 -55.17 46.18
C GLU A 479 58.42 -55.95 46.80
N PHE A 480 59.02 -56.86 46.03
CA PHE A 480 60.25 -57.57 46.38
C PHE A 480 61.38 -56.61 46.75
N ASN A 481 61.56 -55.50 46.01
CA ASN A 481 62.60 -54.51 46.27
C ASN A 481 62.35 -53.59 47.49
N GLN A 482 61.12 -53.54 48.03
CA GLN A 482 60.75 -52.62 49.12
C GLN A 482 60.78 -53.24 50.51
N VAL A 483 60.80 -54.57 50.62
CA VAL A 483 60.79 -55.21 51.95
C VAL A 483 62.18 -55.18 52.61
N GLY A 484 62.22 -55.07 53.94
CA GLY A 484 63.46 -55.11 54.72
C GLY A 484 64.30 -56.38 54.47
N GLY A 485 65.62 -56.26 54.67
CA GLY A 485 66.61 -57.24 54.19
C GLY A 485 66.42 -58.69 54.64
N THR A 486 65.71 -58.92 55.76
CA THR A 486 65.40 -60.27 56.27
C THR A 486 64.29 -60.98 55.50
N LEU A 487 63.37 -60.25 54.86
CA LEU A 487 62.27 -60.83 54.09
C LEU A 487 62.66 -61.07 52.62
N GLN A 488 63.50 -60.20 52.05
CA GLN A 488 64.01 -60.31 50.68
C GLN A 488 64.80 -61.60 50.41
N THR A 489 65.64 -62.01 51.37
CA THR A 489 66.45 -63.24 51.27
C THR A 489 65.58 -64.50 51.19
N ARG A 490 64.43 -64.52 51.88
CA ARG A 490 63.50 -65.67 51.85
C ARG A 490 62.72 -65.78 50.53
N LEU A 491 62.51 -64.68 49.80
CA LEU A 491 61.76 -64.66 48.55
C LEU A 491 62.61 -65.07 47.33
N LYS A 492 63.92 -64.74 47.29
CA LYS A 492 64.85 -65.15 46.22
C LYS A 492 65.00 -66.66 46.04
N ALA A 493 64.79 -67.43 47.10
CA ALA A 493 64.88 -68.89 47.04
C ALA A 493 63.74 -69.54 46.22
N ILE A 494 62.62 -68.84 45.98
CA ILE A 494 61.44 -69.38 45.30
C ILE A 494 61.42 -69.00 43.81
N LEU A 495 61.85 -67.78 43.46
CA LEU A 495 61.93 -67.29 42.08
C LEU A 495 63.34 -66.73 41.82
N PRO A 496 64.26 -67.53 41.23
CA PRO A 496 65.67 -67.18 41.15
C PRO A 496 65.98 -66.03 40.17
N GLU A 497 65.20 -65.87 39.09
CA GLU A 497 65.41 -64.83 38.06
C GLU A 497 64.07 -64.24 37.55
N PRO A 498 63.47 -63.26 38.26
CA PRO A 498 62.23 -62.61 37.82
C PRO A 498 62.38 -61.71 36.58
N GLU A 499 63.61 -61.31 36.24
CA GLU A 499 63.88 -60.35 35.15
C GLU A 499 63.79 -60.97 33.75
N THR A 500 64.13 -62.26 33.60
CA THR A 500 64.13 -62.95 32.31
C THR A 500 62.71 -63.14 31.76
N LEU A 501 61.76 -63.51 32.62
CA LEU A 501 60.34 -63.63 32.27
C LEU A 501 59.73 -62.30 31.80
N LEU A 502 60.15 -61.18 32.39
CA LEU A 502 59.71 -59.85 31.95
C LEU A 502 60.21 -59.50 30.55
N SER A 503 61.41 -59.95 30.17
CA SER A 503 61.98 -59.68 28.84
C SER A 503 61.24 -60.42 27.72
N GLU A 504 60.85 -61.68 27.94
CA GLU A 504 60.07 -62.50 27.00
C GLU A 504 58.67 -61.91 26.77
N CYS A 505 58.03 -61.43 27.84
CA CYS A 505 56.75 -60.72 27.73
C CYS A 505 56.85 -59.45 26.88
N ARG A 506 57.92 -58.65 27.05
CA ARG A 506 58.14 -57.41 26.29
C ARG A 506 58.33 -57.66 24.79
N GLN A 507 59.08 -58.69 24.42
CA GLN A 507 59.40 -58.98 23.02
C GLN A 507 58.15 -59.38 22.20
N LEU A 508 57.20 -60.07 22.82
CA LEU A 508 55.93 -60.42 22.20
C LEU A 508 54.96 -59.24 22.12
N LEU A 509 54.97 -58.32 23.10
CA LEU A 509 54.22 -57.06 23.04
C LEU A 509 54.71 -56.15 21.90
N ASP A 510 56.00 -56.16 21.59
CA ASP A 510 56.52 -55.40 20.43
C ASP A 510 56.02 -55.96 19.08
N ARG A 511 55.79 -57.27 18.98
CA ARG A 511 55.21 -57.87 17.76
C ARG A 511 53.74 -57.49 17.59
N THR A 512 52.95 -57.50 18.66
CA THR A 512 51.53 -57.12 18.59
C THR A 512 51.33 -55.64 18.23
N ARG A 513 52.25 -54.76 18.63
CA ARG A 513 52.27 -53.36 18.16
C ARG A 513 52.38 -53.23 16.64
N ASN A 514 53.22 -54.04 16.01
CA ASN A 514 53.37 -54.03 14.55
C ASN A 514 52.09 -54.54 13.85
N ASP A 515 51.42 -55.56 14.39
CA ASP A 515 50.18 -56.09 13.84
C ASP A 515 49.02 -55.08 13.87
N VAL A 516 48.96 -54.23 14.91
CA VAL A 516 47.98 -53.12 14.99
C VAL A 516 48.15 -52.16 13.82
N SER A 517 49.38 -51.78 13.49
CA SER A 517 49.64 -50.86 12.37
C SER A 517 49.17 -51.41 11.02
N ALA A 518 49.35 -52.71 10.79
CA ALA A 518 48.91 -53.39 9.59
C ALA A 518 47.37 -53.45 9.47
N GLN A 519 46.67 -53.69 10.59
CA GLN A 519 45.20 -53.73 10.60
C GLN A 519 44.58 -52.33 10.40
N ILE A 520 45.20 -51.27 10.89
CA ILE A 520 44.75 -49.88 10.63
C ILE A 520 44.79 -49.57 9.13
N ALA A 521 45.83 -49.99 8.42
CA ALA A 521 45.94 -49.78 6.97
C ALA A 521 44.85 -50.55 6.18
N ALA A 522 44.54 -51.78 6.59
CA ALA A 522 43.46 -52.58 5.98
C ALA A 522 42.08 -51.94 6.21
N LEU A 523 41.81 -51.45 7.42
CA LEU A 523 40.58 -50.74 7.77
C LEU A 523 40.39 -49.48 6.92
N ASN A 524 41.42 -48.64 6.79
CA ASN A 524 41.34 -47.41 5.97
C ASN A 524 41.04 -47.70 4.50
N LYS A 525 41.61 -48.79 3.94
CA LYS A 525 41.34 -49.22 2.56
C LYS A 525 39.90 -49.66 2.35
N ALA A 526 39.31 -50.39 3.30
CA ALA A 526 37.92 -50.86 3.22
C ALA A 526 36.91 -49.72 3.44
N MET A 527 37.26 -48.75 4.28
CA MET A 527 36.45 -47.56 4.54
C MET A 527 36.39 -46.59 3.34
N GLY A 528 37.48 -46.48 2.57
CA GLY A 528 37.58 -45.60 1.40
C GLY A 528 37.68 -44.10 1.75
N GLU A 529 38.14 -43.29 0.79
CA GLU A 529 38.27 -41.83 0.95
C GLU A 529 36.96 -41.07 0.67
N SER A 530 36.01 -41.70 -0.04
CA SER A 530 34.69 -41.13 -0.37
C SER A 530 33.73 -41.11 0.81
N GLU A 531 32.64 -40.32 0.74
CA GLU A 531 31.59 -40.30 1.79
C GLU A 531 30.99 -41.69 2.07
N ASN A 532 30.75 -42.48 1.01
CA ASN A 532 30.21 -43.84 1.09
C ASN A 532 31.32 -44.88 1.33
N ILE A 533 31.02 -45.89 2.15
CA ILE A 533 31.90 -47.03 2.44
C ILE A 533 31.96 -47.96 1.22
N ALA A 534 33.17 -48.26 0.76
CA ALA A 534 33.39 -49.10 -0.42
C ALA A 534 32.95 -50.56 -0.22
N ASP A 535 33.26 -51.15 0.95
CA ASP A 535 32.82 -52.49 1.32
C ASP A 535 32.46 -52.56 2.83
N LEU A 536 31.16 -52.57 3.09
CA LEU A 536 30.57 -52.62 4.44
C LEU A 536 30.91 -53.89 5.22
N THR A 537 31.17 -55.01 4.53
CA THR A 537 31.46 -56.31 5.16
C THR A 537 32.93 -56.41 5.53
N ALA A 538 33.82 -56.09 4.60
CA ALA A 538 35.26 -56.09 4.85
C ALA A 538 35.68 -55.08 5.93
N ALA A 539 35.03 -53.90 5.98
CA ALA A 539 35.30 -52.89 7.00
C ALA A 539 34.89 -53.32 8.42
N ALA A 540 33.78 -54.06 8.55
CA ALA A 540 33.32 -54.59 9.84
C ALA A 540 34.26 -55.66 10.39
N GLU A 541 34.73 -56.58 9.54
CA GLU A 541 35.67 -57.64 9.93
C GLU A 541 37.04 -57.08 10.35
N ALA A 542 37.55 -56.07 9.63
CA ALA A 542 38.82 -55.41 9.95
C ALA A 542 38.75 -54.67 11.30
N LEU A 543 37.62 -54.03 11.62
CA LEU A 543 37.39 -53.34 12.89
C LEU A 543 37.38 -54.31 14.08
N GLU A 544 36.74 -55.48 13.96
CA GLU A 544 36.71 -56.49 15.03
C GLU A 544 38.11 -57.02 15.34
N ARG A 545 38.92 -57.30 14.31
CA ARG A 545 40.30 -57.75 14.48
C ARG A 545 41.18 -56.70 15.15
N LEU A 546 41.03 -55.43 14.77
CA LEU A 546 41.76 -54.31 15.38
C LEU A 546 41.43 -54.16 16.87
N ARG A 547 40.15 -54.28 17.26
CA ARG A 547 39.74 -54.21 18.68
C ARG A 547 40.35 -55.30 19.54
N LEU A 548 40.42 -56.52 19.01
CA LEU A 548 40.99 -57.65 19.74
C LEU A 548 42.47 -57.40 20.05
N LEU A 549 43.23 -56.90 19.07
CA LEU A 549 44.64 -56.52 19.27
C LEU A 549 44.81 -55.35 20.25
N ILE A 550 44.01 -54.28 20.11
CA ILE A 550 44.05 -53.14 21.03
C ILE A 550 43.77 -53.59 22.47
N LYS A 551 42.75 -54.43 22.69
CA LYS A 551 42.41 -54.94 24.03
C LYS A 551 43.59 -55.65 24.68
N THR A 552 44.31 -56.48 23.94
CA THR A 552 45.49 -57.19 24.48
C THR A 552 46.63 -56.25 24.88
N LEU A 553 46.82 -55.13 24.18
CA LEU A 553 47.84 -54.13 24.51
C LEU A 553 47.40 -53.21 25.67
N VAL A 554 46.11 -52.88 25.76
CA VAL A 554 45.54 -52.14 26.90
C VAL A 554 45.71 -52.93 28.19
N ASP A 555 45.37 -54.22 28.17
CA ASP A 555 45.53 -55.11 29.34
C ASP A 555 47.00 -55.18 29.78
N ALA A 556 47.96 -55.03 28.85
CA ALA A 556 49.40 -55.02 29.10
C ALA A 556 49.97 -53.67 29.60
N GLY A 557 49.11 -52.65 29.77
CA GLY A 557 49.53 -51.35 30.30
C GLY A 557 50.29 -50.47 29.31
N ASP A 558 50.16 -50.72 28.01
CA ASP A 558 50.78 -49.91 26.96
C ASP A 558 50.14 -48.51 26.88
N LYS A 559 50.97 -47.47 26.71
CA LYS A 559 50.54 -46.07 26.72
C LYS A 559 50.32 -45.50 25.32
N ASP A 560 50.87 -46.13 24.28
CA ASP A 560 50.87 -45.59 22.91
C ASP A 560 49.74 -46.19 22.04
N LEU A 561 48.50 -46.20 22.56
CA LEU A 561 47.34 -46.81 21.89
C LEU A 561 46.28 -45.80 21.41
N ASP A 562 46.43 -44.53 21.75
CA ASP A 562 45.43 -43.49 21.49
C ASP A 562 45.12 -43.34 19.99
N SER A 563 46.12 -43.48 19.12
CA SER A 563 45.94 -43.39 17.67
C SER A 563 45.12 -44.56 17.09
N ALA A 564 45.35 -45.78 17.60
CA ALA A 564 44.66 -46.98 17.18
C ALA A 564 43.20 -46.98 17.67
N LEU A 565 42.98 -46.60 18.94
CA LEU A 565 41.65 -46.41 19.52
C LEU A 565 40.85 -45.35 18.75
N ALA A 566 41.45 -44.20 18.47
CA ALA A 566 40.81 -43.15 17.68
C ALA A 566 40.45 -43.62 16.26
N SER A 567 41.26 -44.46 15.62
CA SER A 567 40.95 -45.03 14.30
C SER A 567 39.79 -46.03 14.34
N ALA A 568 39.72 -46.86 15.39
CA ALA A 568 38.64 -47.82 15.59
C ALA A 568 37.31 -47.11 15.88
N ASP A 569 37.32 -46.11 16.77
CA ASP A 569 36.14 -45.33 17.15
C ASP A 569 35.57 -44.55 15.94
N ARG A 570 36.45 -43.94 15.13
CA ARG A 570 36.02 -43.25 13.89
C ARG A 570 35.37 -44.21 12.89
N ALA A 571 35.92 -45.41 12.72
CA ALA A 571 35.38 -46.40 11.80
C ALA A 571 34.04 -46.97 12.28
N GLU A 572 33.89 -47.23 13.58
CA GLU A 572 32.62 -47.67 14.17
C GLU A 572 31.50 -46.64 14.00
N LEU A 573 31.78 -45.39 14.33
CA LEU A 573 30.82 -44.29 14.17
C LEU A 573 30.32 -44.23 12.73
N ARG A 574 31.24 -44.35 11.76
CA ARG A 574 30.91 -44.26 10.34
C ARG A 574 30.14 -45.49 9.82
N LEU A 575 30.51 -46.71 10.21
CA LEU A 575 29.79 -47.95 9.86
C LEU A 575 28.37 -47.98 10.47
N SER A 576 28.23 -47.55 11.72
CA SER A 576 26.93 -47.49 12.38
C SER A 576 26.03 -46.43 11.75
N GLY A 577 26.60 -45.29 11.33
CA GLY A 577 25.91 -44.26 10.55
C GLY A 577 25.35 -44.80 9.24
N GLU A 578 26.16 -45.48 8.42
CA GLU A 578 25.70 -46.02 7.13
C GLU A 578 24.65 -47.14 7.25
N ARG A 579 24.71 -47.96 8.30
CA ARG A 579 23.64 -48.95 8.55
C ARG A 579 22.31 -48.27 8.87
N LYS A 580 22.34 -47.17 9.65
CA LYS A 580 21.14 -46.38 9.97
C LYS A 580 20.57 -45.71 8.72
N THR A 581 21.41 -45.15 7.83
CA THR A 581 20.94 -44.50 6.58
C THR A 581 20.23 -45.48 5.64
N ILE A 582 20.77 -46.70 5.47
CA ILE A 582 20.16 -47.73 4.61
C ILE A 582 18.79 -48.18 5.15
N ILE A 583 18.69 -48.39 6.46
CA ILE A 583 17.42 -48.79 7.10
C ILE A 583 16.39 -47.66 6.97
N ALA A 584 16.80 -46.41 7.20
CA ALA A 584 15.97 -45.22 7.03
C ALA A 584 15.40 -45.11 5.60
N LEU A 585 16.24 -45.23 4.57
CA LEU A 585 15.81 -45.19 3.17
C LEU A 585 14.86 -46.35 2.81
N ARG A 586 15.10 -47.55 3.34
CA ARG A 586 14.21 -48.70 3.14
C ARG A 586 12.84 -48.48 3.79
N ASN A 587 12.79 -47.85 4.96
CA ASN A 587 11.54 -47.54 5.63
C ASN A 587 10.73 -46.47 4.86
N LEU A 588 11.40 -45.46 4.31
CA LEU A 588 10.78 -44.45 3.43
C LEU A 588 10.14 -45.09 2.19
N GLY A 589 10.82 -46.05 1.55
CA GLY A 589 10.30 -46.74 0.37
C GLY A 589 9.08 -47.66 0.62
N LYS A 590 8.78 -47.99 1.89
CA LYS A 590 7.66 -48.88 2.25
C LYS A 590 6.34 -48.13 2.50
N SER A 591 6.35 -46.81 2.61
CA SER A 591 5.15 -46.03 2.95
C SER A 591 4.06 -46.16 1.88
N ALA A 592 2.82 -46.40 2.32
CA ALA A 592 1.67 -46.63 1.45
C ALA A 592 1.02 -45.32 0.98
N ASP A 593 1.07 -44.29 1.81
CA ASP A 593 0.38 -43.03 1.70
C ASP A 593 1.29 -41.86 2.10
N LEU A 594 0.85 -40.63 1.80
CA LEU A 594 1.61 -39.42 2.13
C LEU A 594 1.80 -39.26 3.65
N SER A 595 0.78 -39.56 4.45
CA SER A 595 0.85 -39.50 5.93
C SER A 595 1.93 -40.42 6.48
N GLY A 596 1.93 -41.69 6.06
CA GLY A 596 2.97 -42.65 6.46
C GLY A 596 4.36 -42.27 5.97
N TYR A 597 4.47 -41.64 4.79
CA TYR A 597 5.75 -41.15 4.28
C TYR A 597 6.28 -39.95 5.09
N LEU A 598 5.41 -38.99 5.43
CA LEU A 598 5.79 -37.84 6.26
C LEU A 598 6.16 -38.25 7.69
N ALA A 599 5.46 -39.23 8.27
CA ALA A 599 5.83 -39.81 9.57
C ALA A 599 7.21 -40.48 9.52
N ALA A 600 7.46 -41.30 8.49
CA ALA A 600 8.77 -41.90 8.28
C ALA A 600 9.87 -40.84 8.07
N LEU A 601 9.60 -39.75 7.35
CA LEU A 601 10.53 -38.63 7.21
C LEU A 601 10.81 -37.95 8.55
N ALA A 602 9.78 -37.72 9.38
CA ALA A 602 9.92 -37.16 10.71
C ALA A 602 10.83 -38.02 11.58
N ASP A 603 10.61 -39.34 11.59
CA ASP A 603 11.43 -40.30 12.31
C ASP A 603 12.88 -40.29 11.80
N THR A 604 13.10 -40.19 10.48
CA THR A 604 14.45 -40.11 9.93
C THR A 604 15.16 -38.80 10.29
N ALA A 605 14.43 -37.68 10.37
CA ALA A 605 14.97 -36.40 10.80
C ALA A 605 15.25 -36.37 12.31
N ALA A 606 14.40 -36.96 13.14
CA ALA A 606 14.53 -36.99 14.59
C ALA A 606 15.64 -37.95 15.07
N ASN A 607 15.70 -39.17 14.52
CA ASN A 607 16.68 -40.20 14.92
C ASN A 607 18.13 -39.87 14.54
N THR A 608 18.34 -38.81 13.77
CA THR A 608 19.66 -38.34 13.34
C THR A 608 19.97 -36.91 13.81
N ALA A 609 19.12 -36.29 14.65
CA ALA A 609 19.22 -34.89 15.04
C ALA A 609 20.53 -34.51 15.80
N GLY A 610 21.26 -35.49 16.34
CA GLY A 610 22.55 -35.28 17.01
C GLY A 610 23.78 -35.34 16.09
N GLU A 611 23.66 -35.94 14.90
CA GLU A 611 24.74 -36.09 13.92
C GLU A 611 24.30 -35.40 12.63
N LYS A 612 24.99 -34.34 12.19
CA LYS A 612 24.70 -33.61 10.93
C LYS A 612 24.97 -34.49 9.70
N THR A 613 24.17 -35.53 9.51
CA THR A 613 24.22 -36.43 8.36
C THR A 613 23.44 -35.78 7.20
N ASP A 614 23.97 -35.92 5.97
CA ASP A 614 23.34 -35.41 4.74
C ASP A 614 21.89 -35.95 4.55
N LEU A 615 21.60 -37.16 5.05
CA LEU A 615 20.26 -37.72 5.02
C LEU A 615 19.29 -36.98 5.97
N SER A 616 19.75 -36.65 7.18
CA SER A 616 18.96 -35.91 8.17
C SER A 616 18.59 -34.52 7.67
N SER A 617 19.55 -33.80 7.07
CA SER A 617 19.32 -32.45 6.56
C SER A 617 18.32 -32.46 5.41
N ARG A 618 18.41 -33.41 4.48
CA ARG A 618 17.45 -33.60 3.38
C ARG A 618 16.07 -34.02 3.88
N ALA A 619 15.99 -34.95 4.83
CA ALA A 619 14.72 -35.37 5.42
C ALA A 619 14.03 -34.22 6.17
N SER A 620 14.79 -33.45 6.96
CA SER A 620 14.31 -32.27 7.67
C SER A 620 13.88 -31.15 6.71
N PHE A 621 14.60 -30.95 5.60
CA PHE A 621 14.23 -30.00 4.56
C PHE A 621 12.83 -30.28 3.98
N VAL A 622 12.54 -31.56 3.66
CA VAL A 622 11.23 -31.97 3.14
C VAL A 622 10.17 -31.96 4.25
N PHE A 623 10.49 -32.46 5.44
CA PHE A 623 9.54 -32.57 6.55
C PHE A 623 9.08 -31.22 7.10
N SER A 624 10.00 -30.24 7.23
CA SER A 624 9.67 -28.87 7.62
C SER A 624 8.68 -28.19 6.66
N ARG A 625 8.57 -28.70 5.42
CA ARG A 625 7.65 -28.27 4.37
C ARG A 625 6.49 -29.25 4.16
N SER A 626 6.19 -30.08 5.17
CA SER A 626 5.01 -30.96 5.14
C SER A 626 3.68 -30.22 4.96
N PRO A 627 3.43 -29.00 5.50
CA PRO A 627 2.18 -28.30 5.26
C PRO A 627 1.98 -27.91 3.80
N THR A 628 3.04 -27.53 3.08
CA THR A 628 2.99 -27.18 1.65
C THR A 628 2.69 -28.39 0.77
N LEU A 629 3.19 -29.57 1.16
CA LEU A 629 2.88 -30.85 0.52
C LEU A 629 1.43 -31.30 0.76
N GLN A 630 0.93 -31.13 1.99
CA GLN A 630 -0.45 -31.45 2.34
C GLN A 630 -1.46 -30.50 1.66
N ALA A 631 -1.03 -29.27 1.37
CA ALA A 631 -1.81 -28.29 0.63
C ALA A 631 -1.77 -28.48 -0.90
N LEU A 632 -1.10 -29.50 -1.45
CA LEU A 632 -1.15 -29.76 -2.89
C LEU A 632 -2.56 -30.18 -3.35
N PRO A 633 -2.99 -29.77 -4.57
CA PRO A 633 -2.24 -28.99 -5.55
C PRO A 633 -2.28 -27.48 -5.30
N ARG A 634 -3.08 -27.02 -4.32
CA ARG A 634 -3.36 -25.59 -4.10
C ARG A 634 -2.09 -24.74 -3.93
N SER A 635 -1.04 -25.30 -3.32
CA SER A 635 0.27 -24.65 -3.18
C SER A 635 1.05 -24.49 -4.49
N ALA A 636 0.72 -25.23 -5.54
CA ALA A 636 1.34 -25.18 -6.87
C ALA A 636 0.54 -24.36 -7.89
N LEU A 637 -0.67 -23.91 -7.55
CA LEU A 637 -1.54 -23.16 -8.47
C LEU A 637 -1.12 -21.69 -8.57
N ALA A 638 -1.31 -21.10 -9.75
CA ALA A 638 -1.20 -19.66 -9.94
C ALA A 638 -2.20 -18.92 -9.02
N PRO A 639 -1.93 -17.67 -8.61
CA PRO A 639 -2.78 -16.97 -7.64
C PRO A 639 -4.28 -16.93 -8.01
N ARG A 640 -4.63 -16.64 -9.27
CA ARG A 640 -6.04 -16.60 -9.72
C ARG A 640 -6.68 -17.98 -9.73
N VAL A 641 -6.01 -18.96 -10.31
CA VAL A 641 -6.45 -20.37 -10.34
C VAL A 641 -6.60 -20.92 -8.91
N GLY A 642 -5.70 -20.54 -8.01
CA GLY A 642 -5.76 -20.86 -6.58
C GLY A 642 -6.97 -20.25 -5.88
N ALA A 643 -7.32 -19.01 -6.19
CA ALA A 643 -8.54 -18.38 -5.65
C ALA A 643 -9.80 -19.10 -6.15
N MET A 644 -9.86 -19.48 -7.44
CA MET A 644 -10.95 -20.29 -7.99
C MET A 644 -11.04 -21.65 -7.32
N TRP A 645 -9.89 -22.30 -7.06
CA TRP A 645 -9.80 -23.57 -6.35
C TRP A 645 -10.37 -23.48 -4.93
N ASP A 646 -9.98 -22.45 -4.18
CA ASP A 646 -10.41 -22.24 -2.80
C ASP A 646 -11.92 -21.99 -2.75
N ALA A 647 -12.44 -21.11 -3.62
CA ALA A 647 -13.84 -20.75 -3.68
C ALA A 647 -14.75 -21.86 -4.23
N ALA A 648 -14.24 -22.80 -5.02
CA ALA A 648 -15.07 -23.84 -5.66
C ALA A 648 -15.84 -24.73 -4.65
N ALA A 649 -15.36 -24.86 -3.41
CA ALA A 649 -16.06 -25.64 -2.37
C ALA A 649 -17.33 -24.95 -1.87
N ASP A 650 -17.27 -23.64 -1.67
CA ASP A 650 -18.36 -22.87 -1.05
C ASP A 650 -19.25 -22.17 -2.09
N ALA A 651 -18.75 -22.03 -3.33
CA ALA A 651 -19.49 -21.44 -4.45
C ALA A 651 -20.67 -22.31 -4.89
N ASP A 652 -21.73 -21.65 -5.38
CA ASP A 652 -23.01 -22.24 -5.79
C ASP A 652 -22.86 -23.51 -6.67
N ALA A 653 -23.38 -24.63 -6.16
CA ALA A 653 -23.41 -25.94 -6.81
C ALA A 653 -23.98 -25.92 -8.23
N THR A 654 -24.99 -25.08 -8.45
CA THR A 654 -25.71 -24.97 -9.73
C THR A 654 -25.02 -24.04 -10.72
N GLY A 655 -24.00 -23.29 -10.28
CA GLY A 655 -23.32 -22.28 -11.08
C GLY A 655 -24.25 -21.18 -11.58
N ASN A 656 -25.32 -20.89 -10.84
CA ASN A 656 -26.19 -19.76 -11.13
C ASN A 656 -25.65 -18.47 -10.53
N PHE A 657 -24.80 -18.54 -9.49
CA PHE A 657 -24.11 -17.37 -8.91
C PHE A 657 -25.08 -16.25 -8.53
N ASN A 658 -26.15 -16.64 -7.84
CA ASN A 658 -27.13 -15.72 -7.29
C ASN A 658 -27.16 -15.89 -5.76
N PRO A 659 -26.54 -14.98 -4.99
CA PRO A 659 -26.44 -15.12 -3.55
C PRO A 659 -27.82 -15.05 -2.89
N GLY A 660 -28.13 -16.03 -2.02
CA GLY A 660 -29.41 -16.08 -1.30
C GLY A 660 -29.62 -14.92 -0.32
N THR A 661 -28.52 -14.37 0.22
CA THR A 661 -28.51 -13.19 1.09
C THR A 661 -27.56 -12.12 0.54
N LEU A 662 -28.06 -10.89 0.46
CA LEU A 662 -27.31 -9.72 0.00
C LEU A 662 -26.79 -8.94 1.21
N THR A 663 -25.52 -8.55 1.16
CA THR A 663 -24.92 -7.64 2.14
C THR A 663 -25.48 -6.22 2.00
N GLU A 664 -25.35 -5.38 3.02
CA GLU A 664 -25.83 -3.99 2.95
C GLU A 664 -25.19 -3.19 1.81
N VAL A 665 -23.91 -3.44 1.52
CA VAL A 665 -23.16 -2.80 0.43
C VAL A 665 -23.74 -3.20 -0.92
N GLU A 666 -24.03 -4.49 -1.11
CA GLU A 666 -24.64 -4.99 -2.35
C GLU A 666 -26.07 -4.50 -2.52
N GLN A 667 -26.86 -4.48 -1.45
CA GLN A 667 -28.21 -3.92 -1.49
C GLN A 667 -28.17 -2.44 -1.86
N ARG A 668 -27.23 -1.67 -1.32
CA ARG A 668 -27.04 -0.25 -1.66
C ARG A 668 -26.59 -0.09 -3.11
N GLY A 669 -25.66 -0.89 -3.58
CA GLY A 669 -25.19 -0.87 -4.98
C GLY A 669 -26.30 -1.22 -5.97
N LEU A 670 -27.11 -2.25 -5.67
CA LEU A 670 -28.26 -2.63 -6.49
C LEU A 670 -29.37 -1.56 -6.48
N ARG A 671 -29.62 -0.92 -5.32
CA ARG A 671 -30.53 0.22 -5.22
C ARG A 671 -30.05 1.43 -6.02
N ALA A 672 -28.75 1.73 -6.00
CA ALA A 672 -28.18 2.82 -6.79
C ALA A 672 -28.29 2.55 -8.30
N LEU A 673 -28.05 1.30 -8.73
CA LEU A 673 -28.25 0.88 -10.13
C LEU A 673 -29.72 0.91 -10.58
N SER A 674 -30.66 0.76 -9.65
CA SER A 674 -32.10 0.81 -9.93
C SER A 674 -32.73 2.19 -9.70
N ASP A 675 -31.98 3.16 -9.20
CA ASP A 675 -32.47 4.51 -8.95
C ASP A 675 -32.64 5.27 -10.27
N THR A 676 -33.90 5.36 -10.73
CA THR A 676 -34.27 6.15 -11.90
C THR A 676 -34.77 7.54 -11.53
N THR A 677 -34.81 7.93 -10.25
CA THR A 677 -35.47 9.16 -9.79
C THR A 677 -34.89 10.41 -10.44
N LEU A 678 -33.56 10.47 -10.57
CA LEU A 678 -32.89 11.57 -11.25
C LEU A 678 -33.12 11.48 -12.76
N ALA A 679 -33.04 10.30 -13.36
CA ALA A 679 -33.35 10.13 -14.79
C ALA A 679 -34.79 10.54 -15.15
N ASP A 680 -35.75 10.31 -14.25
CA ASP A 680 -37.16 10.63 -14.43
C ASP A 680 -37.44 12.14 -14.27
N SER A 681 -36.64 12.83 -13.47
CA SER A 681 -36.73 14.27 -13.23
C SER A 681 -35.82 15.13 -14.11
N LEU A 682 -34.87 14.51 -14.83
CA LEU A 682 -33.93 15.22 -15.70
C LEU A 682 -34.62 15.69 -16.99
N ARG A 683 -34.39 16.94 -17.36
CA ARG A 683 -34.87 17.57 -18.59
C ARG A 683 -33.71 18.24 -19.30
N ARG A 684 -33.75 18.18 -20.64
CA ARG A 684 -32.80 18.88 -21.51
C ARG A 684 -33.42 20.20 -21.93
N CYS A 685 -32.72 21.29 -21.64
CA CYS A 685 -33.16 22.66 -21.80
C CYS A 685 -32.20 23.41 -22.72
N SER A 686 -32.72 24.20 -23.66
CA SER A 686 -31.92 25.17 -24.40
C SER A 686 -31.85 26.49 -23.64
N LEU A 687 -30.64 26.98 -23.40
CA LEU A 687 -30.43 28.34 -22.90
C LEU A 687 -30.57 29.31 -24.07
N SER A 688 -31.30 30.40 -23.88
CA SER A 688 -31.37 31.50 -24.84
C SER A 688 -30.80 32.75 -24.22
N LEU A 689 -29.87 33.35 -24.92
CA LEU A 689 -29.17 34.56 -24.52
C LEU A 689 -29.84 35.73 -25.22
N TYR A 690 -30.53 36.55 -24.44
CA TYR A 690 -31.15 37.78 -24.88
C TYR A 690 -30.18 38.94 -24.71
N SER A 691 -30.02 39.69 -25.78
CA SER A 691 -29.27 40.92 -25.77
C SER A 691 -30.03 41.98 -26.56
N ILE A 692 -29.54 43.23 -26.46
CA ILE A 692 -30.04 44.35 -27.27
C ILE A 692 -29.88 44.06 -28.78
N ARG A 693 -29.01 43.11 -29.17
CA ARG A 693 -28.77 42.67 -30.56
C ARG A 693 -29.67 41.52 -31.02
N GLY A 694 -30.58 41.02 -30.17
CA GLY A 694 -31.46 39.88 -30.48
C GLY A 694 -31.18 38.64 -29.62
N THR A 695 -31.90 37.55 -29.94
CA THR A 695 -31.82 36.27 -29.22
C THR A 695 -30.84 35.33 -29.92
N THR A 696 -29.88 34.80 -29.17
CA THR A 696 -28.97 33.75 -29.65
C THR A 696 -29.19 32.48 -28.83
N SER A 697 -29.08 31.32 -29.48
CA SER A 697 -29.10 30.05 -28.76
C SER A 697 -27.79 29.85 -28.01
N GLY A 698 -27.88 29.78 -26.69
CA GLY A 698 -26.77 29.45 -25.79
C GLY A 698 -26.54 27.94 -25.70
N ARG A 699 -25.79 27.53 -24.68
CA ARG A 699 -25.46 26.12 -24.43
C ARG A 699 -26.70 25.29 -24.05
N MET A 700 -26.60 23.98 -24.21
CA MET A 700 -27.58 23.05 -23.66
C MET A 700 -27.35 22.90 -22.16
N VAL A 701 -28.45 22.95 -21.39
CA VAL A 701 -28.46 22.85 -19.93
C VAL A 701 -29.32 21.64 -19.55
N TYR A 702 -28.88 20.89 -18.55
CA TYR A 702 -29.61 19.74 -18.02
C TYR A 702 -30.17 20.09 -16.65
N VAL A 703 -31.49 20.10 -16.51
CA VAL A 703 -32.18 20.57 -15.30
C VAL A 703 -32.89 19.41 -14.61
N VAL A 704 -32.81 19.36 -13.28
CA VAL A 704 -33.46 18.37 -12.42
C VAL A 704 -34.66 19.01 -11.72
N GLY A 705 -35.85 18.47 -11.96
CA GLY A 705 -37.08 18.90 -11.28
C GLY A 705 -37.76 20.12 -11.93
N GLU A 706 -38.56 20.84 -11.14
CA GLU A 706 -39.36 21.97 -11.62
C GLU A 706 -38.54 23.25 -11.75
N ILE A 707 -38.83 24.02 -12.79
CA ILE A 707 -38.26 25.36 -13.01
C ILE A 707 -39.18 26.36 -12.30
N THR A 708 -38.67 27.03 -11.28
CA THR A 708 -39.43 28.07 -10.58
C THR A 708 -39.14 29.43 -11.19
N GLU A 709 -40.18 30.12 -11.63
CA GLU A 709 -40.08 31.46 -12.18
C GLU A 709 -40.62 32.47 -11.16
N THR A 710 -39.82 33.49 -10.85
CA THR A 710 -40.23 34.60 -10.00
C THR A 710 -40.07 35.91 -10.74
N LYS A 711 -41.09 36.77 -10.64
CA LYS A 711 -41.15 38.05 -11.33
C LYS A 711 -40.96 39.18 -10.31
N LYS A 712 -39.99 40.05 -10.55
CA LYS A 712 -39.70 41.22 -9.72
C LYS A 712 -39.88 42.51 -10.53
N PRO A 713 -40.65 43.50 -10.03
CA PRO A 713 -40.74 44.79 -10.69
C PRO A 713 -39.40 45.53 -10.56
N ILE A 714 -38.98 46.14 -11.67
CA ILE A 714 -37.85 47.08 -11.73
C ILE A 714 -38.37 48.43 -12.25
N THR A 715 -37.60 49.50 -12.08
CA THR A 715 -38.02 50.87 -12.41
C THR A 715 -38.58 51.01 -13.83
N ASP A 716 -38.01 50.28 -14.80
CA ASP A 716 -38.41 50.32 -16.23
C ASP A 716 -38.81 48.95 -16.81
N GLY A 717 -39.49 48.11 -16.02
CA GLY A 717 -40.03 46.84 -16.51
C GLY A 717 -40.06 45.72 -15.46
N PHE A 718 -39.76 44.50 -15.88
CA PHE A 718 -39.76 43.33 -15.01
C PHE A 718 -38.49 42.50 -15.18
N GLU A 719 -37.94 42.03 -14.07
CA GLU A 719 -36.91 40.99 -14.05
C GLU A 719 -37.55 39.65 -13.70
N PHE A 720 -37.37 38.68 -14.58
CA PHE A 720 -37.75 37.29 -14.39
C PHE A 720 -36.53 36.51 -13.94
N PHE A 721 -36.64 35.82 -12.81
CA PHE A 721 -35.64 34.89 -12.33
C PHE A 721 -36.17 33.48 -12.48
N GLN A 722 -35.51 32.68 -13.30
CA GLN A 722 -35.71 31.24 -13.36
C GLN A 722 -34.68 30.57 -12.46
N LYS A 723 -35.16 29.89 -11.43
CA LYS A 723 -34.32 29.07 -10.56
C LYS A 723 -34.61 27.61 -10.83
N ALA A 724 -33.56 26.86 -11.11
CA ALA A 724 -33.65 25.42 -11.21
C ALA A 724 -32.34 24.74 -10.82
N LYS A 725 -32.42 23.43 -10.60
CA LYS A 725 -31.25 22.62 -10.25
C LYS A 725 -30.57 22.14 -11.52
N GLU A 726 -29.43 22.73 -11.87
CA GLU A 726 -28.62 22.36 -13.03
C GLU A 726 -27.68 21.20 -12.70
N LEU A 727 -27.63 20.20 -13.59
CA LEU A 727 -26.64 19.15 -13.59
C LEU A 727 -25.39 19.63 -14.34
N THR A 728 -24.27 19.79 -13.63
CA THR A 728 -23.00 20.21 -14.21
C THR A 728 -22.28 19.08 -14.93
N ARG A 729 -21.24 19.42 -15.70
CA ARG A 729 -20.36 18.46 -16.40
C ARG A 729 -19.70 17.47 -15.45
N GLU A 730 -19.42 17.89 -14.23
CA GLU A 730 -18.80 17.12 -13.16
C GLU A 730 -19.81 16.16 -12.52
N GLY A 731 -21.11 16.31 -12.83
CA GLY A 731 -22.20 15.55 -12.25
C GLY A 731 -22.66 16.07 -10.89
N ALA A 732 -22.37 17.35 -10.57
CA ALA A 732 -22.92 18.03 -9.40
C ALA A 732 -24.28 18.63 -9.76
N ILE A 733 -25.20 18.68 -8.78
CA ILE A 733 -26.47 19.37 -8.93
C ILE A 733 -26.35 20.68 -8.18
N ILE A 734 -26.31 21.79 -8.91
CA ILE A 734 -26.19 23.15 -8.37
C ILE A 734 -27.49 23.91 -8.59
N GLU A 735 -27.85 24.80 -7.67
CA GLU A 735 -28.96 25.72 -7.89
C GLU A 735 -28.46 26.88 -8.74
N THR A 736 -28.88 26.90 -10.00
CA THR A 736 -28.56 27.97 -10.94
C THR A 736 -29.76 28.89 -11.07
N THR A 737 -29.47 30.19 -11.07
CA THR A 737 -30.47 31.23 -11.34
C THR A 737 -30.14 31.90 -12.67
N TRP A 738 -31.05 31.80 -13.63
CA TRP A 738 -31.01 32.57 -14.87
C TRP A 738 -31.92 33.77 -14.72
N SER A 739 -31.43 34.95 -15.07
CA SER A 739 -32.23 36.17 -15.01
C SER A 739 -32.40 36.76 -16.40
N ARG A 740 -33.65 37.12 -16.69
CA ARG A 740 -34.06 37.81 -17.91
C ARG A 740 -34.80 39.07 -17.53
N ARG A 741 -34.31 40.22 -17.96
CA ARG A 741 -34.98 41.51 -17.83
C ARG A 741 -35.79 41.78 -19.09
N GLU A 742 -37.06 42.06 -18.91
CA GLU A 742 -37.94 42.62 -19.93
C GLU A 742 -38.17 44.09 -19.59
N PHE A 743 -37.71 44.97 -20.47
CA PHE A 743 -37.94 46.40 -20.33
C PHE A 743 -39.28 46.78 -20.97
N ASN A 744 -39.89 47.88 -20.52
CA ASN A 744 -41.18 48.36 -21.03
C ASN A 744 -41.18 48.59 -22.57
N ASN A 745 -39.98 48.80 -23.13
CA ASN A 745 -39.69 48.98 -24.56
C ASN A 745 -39.58 47.72 -25.41
N GLY A 746 -39.91 46.57 -24.82
CA GLY A 746 -39.87 45.26 -25.47
C GLY A 746 -38.48 44.64 -25.60
N VAL A 747 -37.41 45.32 -25.18
CA VAL A 747 -36.05 44.78 -25.17
C VAL A 747 -35.92 43.75 -24.06
N ARG A 748 -35.29 42.61 -24.38
CA ARG A 748 -34.94 41.56 -23.43
C ARG A 748 -33.43 41.52 -23.25
N ALA A 749 -32.97 41.38 -22.02
CA ALA A 749 -31.56 41.21 -21.71
C ALA A 749 -31.37 40.12 -20.64
N GLY A 750 -30.34 39.29 -20.80
CA GLY A 750 -30.04 38.21 -19.88
C GLY A 750 -30.34 36.84 -20.48
N GLU A 751 -30.59 35.85 -19.64
CA GLU A 751 -30.64 34.44 -20.05
C GLU A 751 -31.95 33.79 -19.61
N GLU A 752 -32.47 32.87 -20.43
CA GLU A 752 -33.70 32.13 -20.15
C GLU A 752 -33.62 30.70 -20.67
N ILE A 753 -34.30 29.80 -19.99
CA ILE A 753 -34.54 28.43 -20.44
C ILE A 753 -35.86 28.39 -21.19
N ILE A 754 -35.83 27.98 -22.47
CA ILE A 754 -37.00 28.12 -23.37
C ILE A 754 -37.77 26.81 -23.58
N THR A 755 -37.18 25.63 -23.36
CA THR A 755 -37.92 24.37 -23.60
C THR A 755 -37.37 23.17 -22.82
N PRO A 756 -38.08 22.64 -21.82
CA PRO A 756 -37.73 21.36 -21.22
C PRO A 756 -38.16 20.20 -22.13
N THR A 757 -37.19 19.42 -22.60
CA THR A 757 -37.41 18.19 -23.37
C THR A 757 -37.00 16.96 -22.57
N THR A 758 -37.69 15.84 -22.80
CA THR A 758 -37.26 14.55 -22.26
C THR A 758 -36.00 14.05 -22.98
N ILE A 759 -35.23 13.23 -22.29
CA ILE A 759 -33.98 12.65 -22.79
C ILE A 759 -34.25 11.17 -23.09
N PRO A 760 -34.62 10.79 -24.33
CA PRO A 760 -34.90 9.40 -24.70
C PRO A 760 -33.70 8.48 -24.48
N GLU A 761 -32.49 9.01 -24.47
CA GLU A 761 -31.25 8.29 -24.16
C GLU A 761 -31.27 7.65 -22.75
N LEU A 762 -32.00 8.24 -21.80
CA LEU A 762 -32.17 7.72 -20.44
C LEU A 762 -33.03 6.45 -20.39
N ASP A 763 -33.79 6.12 -21.45
CA ASP A 763 -34.55 4.86 -21.51
C ASP A 763 -33.64 3.64 -21.48
N PHE A 764 -32.38 3.78 -21.90
CA PHE A 764 -31.39 2.71 -21.81
C PHE A 764 -30.92 2.45 -20.37
N ILE A 765 -30.86 3.47 -19.51
CA ILE A 765 -30.62 3.29 -18.07
C ILE A 765 -31.74 2.43 -17.47
N ARG A 766 -32.98 2.72 -17.86
CA ARG A 766 -34.19 2.02 -17.40
C ARG A 766 -34.21 0.53 -17.79
N GLN A 767 -33.46 0.10 -18.81
CA GLN A 767 -33.40 -1.31 -19.20
C GLN A 767 -32.66 -2.17 -18.17
N VAL A 768 -31.66 -1.63 -17.48
CA VAL A 768 -30.94 -2.38 -16.42
C VAL A 768 -31.80 -2.53 -15.16
N SER A 769 -32.64 -1.55 -14.87
CA SER A 769 -33.65 -1.62 -13.80
C SER A 769 -34.67 -2.75 -14.03
N ARG A 770 -34.86 -3.23 -15.27
CA ARG A 770 -35.74 -4.38 -15.59
C ARG A 770 -35.21 -5.72 -15.12
N PHE A 771 -33.93 -5.80 -14.74
CA PHE A 771 -33.34 -7.03 -14.20
C PHE A 771 -33.51 -7.13 -12.69
N GLN A 772 -34.28 -6.23 -12.07
CA GLN A 772 -34.61 -6.26 -10.65
C GLN A 772 -36.12 -6.22 -10.47
N ASP A 773 -36.61 -6.89 -9.43
CA ASP A 773 -37.98 -6.76 -8.99
C ASP A 773 -38.16 -5.40 -8.31
N ALA A 774 -39.04 -4.56 -8.88
CA ALA A 774 -39.32 -3.21 -8.40
C ALA A 774 -39.79 -3.14 -6.94
N LYS A 775 -40.36 -4.22 -6.39
CA LYS A 775 -40.84 -4.27 -5.00
C LYS A 775 -39.78 -4.74 -4.02
N THR A 776 -38.92 -5.65 -4.44
CA THR A 776 -37.95 -6.31 -3.53
C THR A 776 -36.51 -5.85 -3.76
N GLY A 777 -36.22 -5.17 -4.87
CA GLY A 777 -34.87 -4.76 -5.28
C GLY A 777 -33.94 -5.93 -5.59
N LYS A 778 -34.47 -7.16 -5.65
CA LYS A 778 -33.70 -8.37 -5.95
C LYS A 778 -33.52 -8.53 -7.45
N LEU A 779 -32.35 -9.00 -7.87
CA LEU A 779 -32.10 -9.36 -9.26
C LEU A 779 -33.00 -10.53 -9.70
N LEU A 780 -33.65 -10.38 -10.84
CA LEU A 780 -34.48 -11.38 -11.51
C LEU A 780 -33.64 -12.43 -12.25
N GLU A 781 -32.42 -12.07 -12.63
CA GLU A 781 -31.43 -12.98 -13.23
C GLU A 781 -30.05 -12.81 -12.57
N PRO A 782 -29.16 -13.82 -12.63
CA PRO A 782 -27.82 -13.69 -12.09
C PRO A 782 -27.03 -12.49 -12.63
N LEU A 783 -26.29 -11.82 -11.76
CA LEU A 783 -25.53 -10.61 -12.10
C LEU A 783 -24.60 -10.81 -13.31
N ILE A 784 -23.89 -11.94 -13.36
CA ILE A 784 -22.96 -12.27 -14.45
C ILE A 784 -23.64 -12.38 -15.82
N ARG A 785 -24.92 -12.79 -15.85
CA ARG A 785 -25.73 -12.84 -17.07
C ARG A 785 -26.14 -11.44 -17.53
N THR A 786 -26.48 -10.57 -16.58
CA THR A 786 -26.74 -9.15 -16.85
C THR A 786 -25.48 -8.48 -17.41
N MET A 787 -24.31 -8.75 -16.83
CA MET A 787 -23.02 -8.24 -17.32
C MET A 787 -22.75 -8.67 -18.76
N GLU A 788 -22.94 -9.95 -19.07
CA GLU A 788 -22.78 -10.46 -20.45
C GLU A 788 -23.74 -9.76 -21.42
N ARG A 789 -25.00 -9.61 -21.05
CA ARG A 789 -26.02 -8.96 -21.88
C ARG A 789 -25.68 -7.50 -22.17
N VAL A 790 -25.30 -6.73 -21.15
CA VAL A 790 -24.86 -5.34 -21.33
C VAL A 790 -23.58 -5.32 -22.19
N ARG A 791 -22.66 -6.26 -21.97
CA ARG A 791 -21.42 -6.42 -22.74
C ARG A 791 -21.63 -6.85 -24.18
N ARG A 792 -22.76 -7.45 -24.54
CA ARG A 792 -23.09 -7.85 -25.92
C ARG A 792 -24.17 -6.97 -26.56
N SER A 793 -24.60 -5.90 -25.89
CA SER A 793 -25.66 -5.03 -26.39
C SER A 793 -25.19 -4.12 -27.54
N ASP A 794 -26.02 -3.97 -28.57
CA ASP A 794 -25.78 -3.09 -29.72
C ASP A 794 -26.20 -1.62 -29.46
N SER A 795 -26.13 -1.17 -28.20
CA SER A 795 -26.52 0.19 -27.82
C SER A 795 -25.67 1.24 -28.53
N ARG A 796 -26.32 2.32 -28.99
CA ARG A 796 -25.67 3.45 -29.66
C ARG A 796 -24.90 4.37 -28.70
N TYR A 797 -25.01 4.16 -27.38
CA TYR A 797 -24.40 5.01 -26.34
C TYR A 797 -23.28 4.25 -25.59
N PRO A 798 -22.01 4.34 -26.05
CA PRO A 798 -20.91 3.57 -25.48
C PRO A 798 -20.58 3.95 -24.02
N GLU A 799 -20.62 5.24 -23.67
CA GLU A 799 -20.32 5.75 -22.33
C GLU A 799 -21.32 5.21 -21.30
N LEU A 800 -22.59 5.15 -21.70
CA LEU A 800 -23.66 4.67 -20.85
C LEU A 800 -23.56 3.16 -20.60
N ARG A 801 -23.26 2.40 -21.64
CA ARG A 801 -23.01 0.96 -21.56
C ARG A 801 -21.77 0.64 -20.72
N ALA A 802 -20.71 1.42 -20.89
CA ALA A 802 -19.48 1.33 -20.10
C ALA A 802 -19.72 1.66 -18.63
N TYR A 803 -20.48 2.71 -18.33
CA TYR A 803 -20.88 3.06 -16.97
C TYR A 803 -21.63 1.91 -16.29
N GLN A 804 -22.63 1.33 -16.97
CA GLN A 804 -23.39 0.19 -16.44
C GLN A 804 -22.49 -1.02 -16.18
N LEU A 805 -21.63 -1.39 -17.14
CA LEU A 805 -20.67 -2.49 -16.95
C LEU A 805 -19.74 -2.23 -15.78
N GLN A 806 -19.20 -1.02 -15.66
CA GLN A 806 -18.32 -0.61 -14.58
C GLN A 806 -18.98 -0.83 -13.22
N ASP A 807 -20.22 -0.39 -13.04
CA ASP A 807 -20.90 -0.52 -11.75
C ASP A 807 -21.34 -1.96 -11.47
N LEU A 808 -21.70 -2.74 -12.51
CA LEU A 808 -21.92 -4.19 -12.37
C LEU A 808 -20.63 -4.92 -11.98
N TYR A 809 -19.47 -4.57 -12.55
CA TYR A 809 -18.18 -5.13 -12.16
C TYR A 809 -17.79 -4.74 -10.73
N LYS A 810 -18.03 -3.48 -10.30
CA LYS A 810 -17.81 -3.04 -8.92
C LYS A 810 -18.63 -3.87 -7.94
N LEU A 811 -19.91 -4.11 -8.26
CA LEU A 811 -20.78 -4.96 -7.46
C LEU A 811 -20.28 -6.40 -7.43
N ALA A 812 -19.93 -6.98 -8.59
CA ALA A 812 -19.43 -8.34 -8.65
C ALA A 812 -18.10 -8.50 -7.89
N THR A 813 -17.26 -7.46 -7.85
CA THR A 813 -15.97 -7.44 -7.13
C THR A 813 -16.15 -7.47 -5.61
N SER A 814 -17.31 -7.09 -5.06
CA SER A 814 -17.52 -7.15 -3.60
C SER A 814 -17.52 -8.58 -3.06
N ARG A 815 -18.05 -9.53 -3.85
CA ARG A 815 -18.02 -10.98 -3.58
C ARG A 815 -17.86 -11.74 -4.91
N PRO A 816 -16.64 -11.84 -5.44
CA PRO A 816 -16.40 -12.32 -6.80
C PRO A 816 -16.74 -13.79 -6.97
N ASP A 817 -16.63 -14.59 -5.92
CA ASP A 817 -17.06 -15.98 -5.85
C ASP A 817 -18.58 -16.13 -5.89
N ALA A 818 -19.31 -15.35 -5.09
CA ALA A 818 -20.77 -15.42 -4.98
C ALA A 818 -21.48 -14.92 -6.25
N TRP A 819 -20.91 -13.91 -6.92
CA TRP A 819 -21.43 -13.34 -8.15
C TRP A 819 -20.87 -13.99 -9.43
N GLY A 820 -19.97 -14.96 -9.29
CA GLY A 820 -19.41 -15.74 -10.41
C GLY A 820 -18.29 -15.06 -11.19
N LEU A 821 -17.93 -13.81 -10.87
CA LEU A 821 -16.83 -13.08 -11.50
C LEU A 821 -15.50 -13.83 -11.37
N LEU A 822 -15.23 -14.41 -10.19
CA LEU A 822 -14.04 -15.21 -9.93
C LEU A 822 -13.91 -16.39 -10.91
N PHE A 823 -15.04 -16.90 -11.40
CA PHE A 823 -15.04 -18.05 -12.30
C PHE A 823 -15.04 -17.71 -13.78
N SER A 824 -15.14 -16.43 -14.17
CA SER A 824 -15.06 -16.00 -15.57
C SER A 824 -13.78 -15.18 -15.81
N PRO A 825 -12.69 -15.81 -16.29
CA PRO A 825 -11.48 -15.11 -16.70
C PRO A 825 -11.73 -14.01 -17.74
N SER A 826 -12.67 -14.23 -18.65
CA SER A 826 -13.03 -13.22 -19.66
C SER A 826 -13.72 -12.01 -19.03
N ALA A 827 -14.64 -12.20 -18.08
CA ALA A 827 -15.24 -11.09 -17.34
C ALA A 827 -14.22 -10.35 -16.46
N GLN A 828 -13.25 -11.04 -15.86
CA GLN A 828 -12.17 -10.40 -15.09
C GLN A 828 -11.26 -9.55 -15.98
N ARG A 829 -10.85 -10.07 -17.14
CA ARG A 829 -10.06 -9.31 -18.12
C ARG A 829 -10.81 -8.08 -18.60
N ASP A 830 -12.10 -8.21 -18.90
CA ASP A 830 -12.91 -7.09 -19.33
C ASP A 830 -13.17 -6.08 -18.21
N ALA A 831 -13.29 -6.53 -16.95
CA ALA A 831 -13.35 -5.65 -15.78
C ALA A 831 -12.05 -4.84 -15.60
N ASP A 832 -10.90 -5.51 -15.70
CA ASP A 832 -9.58 -4.89 -15.60
C ASP A 832 -9.34 -3.92 -16.76
N GLN A 833 -9.69 -4.29 -17.99
CA GLN A 833 -9.56 -3.45 -19.18
C GLN A 833 -10.47 -2.21 -19.09
N LEU A 834 -11.74 -2.39 -18.72
CA LEU A 834 -12.65 -1.26 -18.55
C LEU A 834 -12.17 -0.33 -17.43
N ARG A 835 -11.68 -0.89 -16.32
CA ARG A 835 -11.09 -0.11 -15.23
C ARG A 835 -9.86 0.67 -15.69
N ARG A 836 -9.03 0.14 -16.59
CA ARG A 836 -7.88 0.88 -17.16
C ARG A 836 -8.32 2.05 -18.03
N ILE A 837 -9.35 1.84 -18.86
CA ILE A 837 -9.88 2.87 -19.77
C ILE A 837 -10.57 4.00 -18.98
N THR A 838 -11.41 3.65 -18.01
CA THR A 838 -12.33 4.62 -17.35
C THR A 838 -11.86 5.05 -15.96
N GLN A 839 -10.84 4.38 -15.41
CA GLN A 839 -10.38 4.56 -14.03
C GLN A 839 -11.51 4.45 -12.99
N ASN A 840 -12.58 3.72 -13.31
CA ASN A 840 -13.81 3.60 -12.51
C ASN A 840 -14.57 4.92 -12.24
N SER A 841 -14.33 5.94 -13.07
CA SER A 841 -14.79 7.32 -12.83
C SER A 841 -15.93 7.79 -13.74
N LEU A 842 -16.40 6.94 -14.66
CA LEU A 842 -17.63 7.20 -15.42
C LEU A 842 -18.82 7.32 -14.47
N ARG A 843 -19.64 8.35 -14.69
CA ARG A 843 -20.90 8.61 -13.98
C ARG A 843 -22.12 8.38 -14.88
N PRO A 844 -23.33 8.15 -14.32
CA PRO A 844 -24.52 7.80 -15.10
C PRO A 844 -24.91 8.81 -16.18
N TYR A 845 -24.54 10.08 -16.01
CA TYR A 845 -24.97 11.18 -16.87
C TYR A 845 -23.82 11.78 -17.70
N ASP A 846 -22.63 11.19 -17.63
CA ASP A 846 -21.47 11.70 -18.36
C ASP A 846 -21.65 11.66 -19.88
N PHE A 847 -22.48 10.72 -20.38
CA PHE A 847 -22.82 10.61 -21.79
C PHE A 847 -23.54 11.86 -22.35
N LEU A 848 -24.13 12.69 -21.48
CA LEU A 848 -24.74 13.96 -21.87
C LEU A 848 -23.68 15.00 -22.27
N PHE A 849 -22.44 14.85 -21.79
CA PHE A 849 -21.33 15.78 -22.01
C PHE A 849 -20.29 15.15 -22.93
N LYS A 850 -20.51 15.23 -24.25
CA LYS A 850 -19.68 14.57 -25.28
C LYS A 850 -18.18 14.88 -25.17
N ASP A 851 -17.84 16.08 -24.73
CA ASP A 851 -16.45 16.54 -24.63
C ASP A 851 -15.74 16.04 -23.36
N LYS A 852 -16.45 15.43 -22.40
CA LYS A 852 -15.86 14.97 -21.13
C LYS A 852 -14.95 13.75 -21.30
N TRP A 853 -15.33 12.85 -22.19
CA TRP A 853 -14.66 11.55 -22.39
C TRP A 853 -14.16 11.39 -23.83
N ALA A 854 -13.91 12.49 -24.54
CA ALA A 854 -13.51 12.49 -25.94
C ALA A 854 -12.22 11.68 -26.18
N ASP A 855 -11.24 11.82 -25.29
CA ASP A 855 -9.92 11.20 -25.41
C ASP A 855 -9.95 9.66 -25.36
N ILE A 856 -10.89 9.10 -24.60
CA ILE A 856 -11.02 7.64 -24.41
C ILE A 856 -12.05 6.99 -25.35
N GLN A 857 -12.72 7.76 -26.22
CA GLN A 857 -13.81 7.25 -27.06
C GLN A 857 -13.37 6.11 -27.98
N SER A 858 -12.17 6.20 -28.57
CA SER A 858 -11.63 5.20 -29.48
C SER A 858 -11.39 3.87 -28.75
N GLU A 859 -10.73 3.93 -27.60
CA GLU A 859 -10.47 2.76 -26.73
C GLU A 859 -11.76 2.15 -26.20
N LEU A 860 -12.72 2.99 -25.79
CA LEU A 860 -14.01 2.55 -25.28
C LEU A 860 -14.83 1.83 -26.35
N ARG A 861 -14.83 2.33 -27.59
CA ARG A 861 -15.51 1.67 -28.72
C ARG A 861 -14.83 0.36 -29.09
N ALA A 862 -13.50 0.32 -29.09
CA ALA A 862 -12.74 -0.91 -29.32
C ALA A 862 -13.04 -1.95 -28.24
N PHE A 863 -13.10 -1.55 -26.97
CA PHE A 863 -13.53 -2.41 -25.87
C PHE A 863 -14.96 -2.91 -26.10
N LEU A 864 -15.92 -2.03 -26.37
CA LEU A 864 -17.35 -2.38 -26.49
C LEU A 864 -17.73 -3.12 -27.78
N ALA A 865 -16.79 -3.34 -28.71
CA ALA A 865 -17.01 -4.24 -29.83
C ALA A 865 -17.50 -5.61 -29.34
N PRO A 866 -18.50 -6.24 -29.98
CA PRO A 866 -19.03 -7.53 -29.55
C PRO A 866 -17.91 -8.57 -29.43
N PRO A 867 -17.66 -9.12 -28.23
CA PRO A 867 -16.59 -10.07 -28.05
C PRO A 867 -16.96 -11.43 -28.68
N GLY A 868 -16.02 -12.03 -29.40
CA GLY A 868 -16.12 -13.44 -29.80
C GLY A 868 -15.84 -14.37 -28.61
N GLY A 869 -16.42 -15.57 -28.61
CA GLY A 869 -16.16 -16.61 -27.61
C GLY A 869 -17.33 -16.93 -26.68
N ALA A 870 -17.05 -17.72 -25.64
CA ALA A 870 -18.05 -18.16 -24.67
C ALA A 870 -18.65 -16.99 -23.86
N GLY A 871 -19.90 -17.12 -23.43
CA GLY A 871 -20.53 -16.16 -22.53
C GLY A 871 -19.95 -16.21 -21.11
N TYR A 872 -19.98 -15.11 -20.37
CA TYR A 872 -19.43 -15.04 -19.00
C TYR A 872 -20.09 -16.05 -18.07
N ALA A 873 -21.42 -16.21 -18.15
CA ALA A 873 -22.15 -17.13 -17.29
C ALA A 873 -21.80 -18.60 -17.60
N GLU A 874 -21.60 -18.94 -18.88
CA GLU A 874 -21.22 -20.28 -19.31
C GLU A 874 -19.78 -20.61 -18.91
N GLU A 875 -18.87 -19.65 -19.09
CA GLU A 875 -17.47 -19.75 -18.67
C GLU A 875 -17.37 -19.93 -17.14
N ALA A 876 -18.11 -19.14 -16.35
CA ALA A 876 -18.14 -19.25 -14.89
C ALA A 876 -18.65 -20.60 -14.40
N ARG A 877 -19.74 -21.11 -15.00
CA ARG A 877 -20.28 -22.44 -14.68
C ARG A 877 -19.26 -23.53 -14.97
N PHE A 878 -18.64 -23.46 -16.14
CA PHE A 878 -17.67 -24.43 -16.61
C PHE A 878 -16.45 -24.49 -15.67
N TRP A 879 -15.85 -23.35 -15.34
CA TRP A 879 -14.65 -23.35 -14.49
C TRP A 879 -14.96 -23.77 -13.06
N ARG A 880 -16.06 -23.30 -12.48
CA ARG A 880 -16.50 -23.72 -11.15
C ARG A 880 -16.72 -25.23 -11.09
N ALA A 881 -17.39 -25.81 -12.08
CA ALA A 881 -17.62 -27.25 -12.16
C ALA A 881 -16.30 -28.03 -12.36
N THR A 882 -15.39 -27.53 -13.19
CA THR A 882 -14.07 -28.13 -13.42
C THR A 882 -13.26 -28.19 -12.12
N PHE A 883 -13.17 -27.08 -11.38
CA PHE A 883 -12.43 -27.05 -10.11
C PHE A 883 -13.11 -27.85 -9.00
N ALA A 884 -14.44 -27.88 -8.94
CA ALA A 884 -15.17 -28.75 -8.02
C ALA A 884 -14.88 -30.24 -8.30
N ASN A 885 -14.89 -30.65 -9.58
CA ASN A 885 -14.56 -32.01 -10.00
C ASN A 885 -13.11 -32.38 -9.66
N LEU A 886 -12.16 -31.47 -9.83
CA LEU A 886 -10.75 -31.69 -9.47
C LEU A 886 -10.55 -31.76 -7.95
N ARG A 887 -11.23 -30.91 -7.17
CA ARG A 887 -11.09 -30.86 -5.71
C ARG A 887 -11.69 -32.09 -5.01
N ASN A 888 -12.72 -32.69 -5.61
CA ASN A 888 -13.30 -33.95 -5.12
C ASN A 888 -12.36 -35.16 -5.35
N ARG A 889 -11.33 -35.03 -6.19
CA ARG A 889 -10.33 -36.08 -6.43
C ARG A 889 -9.16 -35.94 -5.45
N LYS A 890 -8.95 -36.95 -4.60
CA LYS A 890 -7.78 -37.01 -3.70
C LYS A 890 -6.51 -37.30 -4.50
N LEU A 891 -5.42 -36.61 -4.15
CA LEU A 891 -4.09 -36.93 -4.67
C LEU A 891 -3.65 -38.32 -4.21
N ILE A 892 -3.02 -39.07 -5.11
CA ILE A 892 -2.48 -40.40 -4.86
C ILE A 892 -0.97 -40.28 -4.67
N PHE A 893 -0.46 -40.93 -3.63
CA PHE A 893 0.98 -41.06 -3.41
C PHE A 893 1.58 -42.03 -4.42
N ALA A 894 2.37 -41.51 -5.36
CA ALA A 894 2.92 -42.25 -6.50
C ALA A 894 4.34 -42.78 -6.24
N GLY A 895 5.08 -42.20 -5.28
CA GLY A 895 6.45 -42.60 -4.96
C GLY A 895 7.27 -41.48 -4.34
N MET A 896 8.58 -41.52 -4.53
CA MET A 896 9.51 -40.52 -4.00
C MET A 896 10.65 -40.21 -4.98
N VAL A 897 11.35 -39.12 -4.73
CA VAL A 897 12.59 -38.76 -5.44
C VAL A 897 13.77 -39.40 -4.72
N GLY A 898 14.57 -40.19 -5.44
CA GLY A 898 15.78 -40.82 -4.94
C GLY A 898 16.87 -39.82 -4.54
N ARG A 899 17.94 -40.31 -3.90
CA ARG A 899 19.12 -39.48 -3.56
C ARG A 899 19.83 -38.91 -4.80
N ASP A 900 19.67 -39.58 -5.93
CA ASP A 900 20.18 -39.24 -7.25
C ASP A 900 19.28 -38.23 -8.01
N GLY A 901 18.17 -37.79 -7.41
CA GLY A 901 17.21 -36.89 -8.03
C GLY A 901 16.30 -37.56 -9.06
N ARG A 902 16.36 -38.90 -9.20
CA ARG A 902 15.50 -39.65 -10.12
C ARG A 902 14.20 -40.08 -9.43
N PRO A 903 13.08 -40.17 -10.16
CA PRO A 903 11.81 -40.60 -9.59
C PRO A 903 11.80 -42.11 -9.36
N ILE A 904 11.44 -42.53 -8.15
CA ILE A 904 11.20 -43.93 -7.76
C ILE A 904 9.69 -44.09 -7.59
N LEU A 905 9.04 -44.59 -8.65
CA LEU A 905 7.60 -44.79 -8.69
C LEU A 905 7.23 -46.18 -8.17
N ARG A 906 6.11 -46.27 -7.46
CA ARG A 906 5.59 -47.53 -6.92
C ARG A 906 4.77 -48.32 -7.96
N GLU A 907 4.13 -47.60 -8.88
CA GLU A 907 3.28 -48.16 -9.93
C GLU A 907 3.64 -47.53 -11.28
N SER A 908 3.47 -48.31 -12.36
CA SER A 908 3.55 -47.76 -13.72
C SER A 908 2.34 -46.85 -13.95
N THR A 909 2.61 -45.58 -14.23
CA THR A 909 1.58 -44.56 -14.48
C THR A 909 1.73 -44.04 -15.90
N LYS A 910 0.65 -43.54 -16.50
CA LYS A 910 0.64 -43.00 -17.87
C LYS A 910 -0.08 -41.66 -17.88
N GLY A 911 0.34 -40.76 -18.77
CA GLY A 911 -0.33 -39.48 -19.02
C GLY A 911 -0.54 -38.62 -17.75
N SER A 912 0.38 -38.68 -16.79
CA SER A 912 0.19 -38.11 -15.44
C SER A 912 1.28 -37.09 -15.09
N ALA A 913 0.90 -36.00 -14.43
CA ALA A 913 1.82 -35.06 -13.80
C ALA A 913 2.13 -35.51 -12.35
N LEU A 914 3.41 -35.43 -11.98
CA LEU A 914 3.91 -35.78 -10.65
C LEU A 914 4.32 -34.51 -9.89
N TYR A 915 3.61 -34.23 -8.80
CA TYR A 915 3.83 -33.09 -7.90
C TYR A 915 4.80 -33.45 -6.79
N GLY A 916 5.63 -32.50 -6.39
CA GLY A 916 6.47 -32.59 -5.21
C GLY A 916 7.11 -31.24 -4.90
N LEU A 917 8.17 -31.28 -4.11
CA LEU A 917 9.01 -30.12 -3.78
C LEU A 917 10.24 -30.04 -4.69
N ASP A 918 10.50 -28.85 -5.22
CA ASP A 918 11.76 -28.53 -5.88
C ASP A 918 12.89 -28.29 -4.86
N ASN A 919 14.12 -28.08 -5.35
CA ASN A 919 15.29 -27.78 -4.52
C ASN A 919 15.16 -26.50 -3.68
N GLU A 920 14.28 -25.57 -4.04
CA GLU A 920 13.99 -24.35 -3.26
C GLU A 920 12.91 -24.60 -2.19
N GLY A 921 12.22 -25.74 -2.27
CA GLY A 921 11.14 -26.13 -1.38
C GLY A 921 9.78 -25.58 -1.79
N LYS A 922 9.60 -25.18 -3.05
CA LYS A 922 8.31 -24.82 -3.63
C LYS A 922 7.62 -26.07 -4.15
N ALA A 923 6.30 -26.12 -3.98
CA ALA A 923 5.48 -27.22 -4.46
C ALA A 923 5.16 -27.00 -5.94
N THR A 924 5.55 -27.93 -6.82
CA THR A 924 5.37 -27.80 -8.27
C THR A 924 5.31 -29.17 -8.96
N VAL A 925 5.05 -29.19 -10.26
CA VAL A 925 5.16 -30.38 -11.11
C VAL A 925 6.64 -30.65 -11.38
N LEU A 926 7.15 -31.77 -10.87
CA LEU A 926 8.56 -32.16 -11.00
C LEU A 926 8.81 -33.02 -12.24
N PHE A 927 7.87 -33.93 -12.53
CA PHE A 927 7.98 -34.87 -13.63
C PHE A 927 6.64 -35.02 -14.36
N ARG A 928 6.70 -35.35 -15.65
CA ARG A 928 5.55 -35.75 -16.46
C ARG A 928 5.78 -37.14 -17.02
N VAL A 929 4.80 -38.00 -16.88
CA VAL A 929 4.82 -39.34 -17.46
C VAL A 929 4.02 -39.32 -18.76
N GLY A 930 4.66 -39.64 -19.87
CA GLY A 930 4.00 -39.74 -21.18
C GLY A 930 3.03 -40.93 -21.25
N ASP A 931 2.30 -41.04 -22.36
CA ASP A 931 1.39 -42.17 -22.61
C ASP A 931 2.17 -43.49 -22.86
N ASP A 932 3.42 -43.36 -23.27
CA ASP A 932 4.44 -44.41 -23.39
C ASP A 932 4.99 -44.88 -22.03
N GLY A 933 4.70 -44.15 -20.94
CA GLY A 933 5.24 -44.41 -19.60
C GLY A 933 6.62 -43.81 -19.36
N GLU A 934 7.17 -43.05 -20.31
CA GLU A 934 8.46 -42.37 -20.11
C GLU A 934 8.32 -41.17 -19.19
N VAL A 935 9.23 -41.06 -18.22
CA VAL A 935 9.24 -39.97 -17.24
C VAL A 935 10.16 -38.85 -17.71
N LYS A 936 9.56 -37.70 -18.06
CA LYS A 936 10.27 -36.47 -18.45
C LYS A 936 10.36 -35.52 -17.25
N ARG A 937 11.57 -35.02 -16.98
CA ARG A 937 11.80 -34.02 -15.93
C ARG A 937 11.31 -32.65 -16.39
N VAL A 938 10.56 -31.97 -15.53
CA VAL A 938 10.02 -30.62 -15.76
C VAL A 938 10.73 -29.59 -14.88
N ALA A 939 11.05 -29.95 -13.63
CA ALA A 939 11.73 -29.08 -12.67
C ALA A 939 12.78 -29.86 -11.85
N ASP A 940 13.63 -29.13 -11.12
CA ASP A 940 14.68 -29.71 -10.30
C ASP A 940 14.14 -30.18 -8.95
N ALA A 941 14.01 -31.50 -8.81
CA ALA A 941 13.40 -32.15 -7.66
C ALA A 941 14.33 -32.21 -6.44
N ALA A 942 13.82 -31.81 -5.27
CA ALA A 942 14.50 -32.06 -4.02
C ALA A 942 14.62 -33.57 -3.75
N PRO A 943 15.81 -34.06 -3.36
CA PRO A 943 15.96 -35.44 -2.92
C PRO A 943 15.00 -35.77 -1.76
N LEU A 944 14.47 -37.00 -1.75
CA LEU A 944 13.47 -37.49 -0.78
C LEU A 944 12.10 -36.82 -0.87
N SER A 945 11.86 -35.95 -1.84
CA SER A 945 10.53 -35.34 -2.03
C SER A 945 9.48 -36.40 -2.39
N PRO A 946 8.30 -36.41 -1.75
CA PRO A 946 7.22 -37.30 -2.15
C PRO A 946 6.66 -36.89 -3.50
N LEU A 947 6.31 -37.87 -4.32
CA LEU A 947 5.67 -37.68 -5.62
C LEU A 947 4.18 -37.99 -5.51
N LEU A 948 3.33 -37.00 -5.78
CA LEU A 948 1.88 -37.09 -5.76
C LEU A 948 1.32 -36.96 -7.18
N ARG A 949 0.19 -37.62 -7.47
CA ARG A 949 -0.49 -37.51 -8.77
C ARG A 949 -2.00 -37.41 -8.64
N TYR A 950 -2.65 -36.87 -9.66
CA TYR A 950 -4.09 -36.96 -9.81
C TYR A 950 -4.52 -38.35 -10.33
N PRO A 951 -5.70 -38.87 -9.93
CA PRO A 951 -6.25 -40.11 -10.46
C PRO A 951 -6.73 -40.03 -11.93
N GLY A 952 -6.88 -38.83 -12.50
CA GLY A 952 -7.28 -38.61 -13.90
C GLY A 952 -6.81 -37.25 -14.40
N THR A 953 -7.00 -36.97 -15.69
CA THR A 953 -6.50 -35.73 -16.31
C THR A 953 -7.41 -34.53 -16.02
N VAL A 954 -6.86 -33.32 -16.17
CA VAL A 954 -7.62 -32.06 -16.13
C VAL A 954 -8.54 -31.97 -17.33
N ALA A 955 -8.12 -32.52 -18.47
CA ALA A 955 -8.94 -32.61 -19.68
C ALA A 955 -10.23 -33.41 -19.45
N GLU A 956 -10.19 -34.52 -18.72
CA GLU A 956 -11.39 -35.27 -18.33
C GLU A 956 -12.32 -34.46 -17.42
N ALA A 957 -11.74 -33.72 -16.46
CA ALA A 957 -12.53 -32.87 -15.56
C ALA A 957 -13.24 -31.74 -16.32
N ALA A 958 -12.55 -31.14 -17.31
CA ALA A 958 -13.10 -30.15 -18.23
C ALA A 958 -14.20 -30.75 -19.12
N GLN A 959 -13.98 -31.93 -19.71
CA GLN A 959 -15.02 -32.60 -20.52
C GLN A 959 -16.27 -32.92 -19.69
N ALA A 960 -16.10 -33.40 -18.46
CA ALA A 960 -17.20 -33.68 -17.54
C ALA A 960 -17.98 -32.41 -17.14
N ALA A 961 -17.31 -31.25 -17.10
CA ALA A 961 -17.95 -29.96 -16.85
C ALA A 961 -18.71 -29.39 -18.07
N GLY A 962 -18.51 -29.94 -19.27
CA GLY A 962 -19.14 -29.50 -20.51
C GLY A 962 -18.51 -28.21 -21.05
N ILE A 963 -17.55 -28.35 -21.98
CA ILE A 963 -16.80 -27.22 -22.55
C ILE A 963 -17.77 -26.30 -23.34
N PRO A 964 -17.90 -25.01 -22.97
CA PRO A 964 -18.75 -24.04 -23.66
C PRO A 964 -18.33 -23.81 -25.11
N LYS A 965 -19.29 -23.48 -25.97
CA LYS A 965 -19.00 -23.13 -27.37
C LYS A 965 -18.19 -21.84 -27.42
N GLY A 966 -17.04 -21.88 -28.10
CA GLY A 966 -16.16 -20.73 -28.25
C GLY A 966 -15.20 -20.48 -27.07
N LEU A 967 -15.16 -21.37 -26.06
CA LEU A 967 -14.08 -21.36 -25.08
C LEU A 967 -12.84 -21.99 -25.70
N LEU A 968 -11.72 -21.25 -25.69
CA LEU A 968 -10.44 -21.75 -26.19
C LEU A 968 -9.74 -22.59 -25.11
N VAL A 969 -9.01 -23.62 -25.55
CA VAL A 969 -8.15 -24.41 -24.67
C VAL A 969 -6.99 -23.50 -24.20
N PRO A 970 -6.61 -23.52 -22.91
CA PRO A 970 -5.46 -22.75 -22.43
C PRO A 970 -4.19 -23.05 -23.22
N ASP A 971 -3.32 -22.05 -23.38
CA ASP A 971 -2.05 -22.20 -24.11
C ASP A 971 -1.17 -23.27 -23.45
N GLY A 972 -0.90 -24.36 -24.18
CA GLY A 972 -0.19 -25.54 -23.68
C GLY A 972 -1.08 -26.67 -23.14
N GLY A 973 -2.41 -26.56 -23.28
CA GLY A 973 -3.40 -27.59 -22.95
C GLY A 973 -3.99 -27.48 -21.54
N TRP A 974 -5.04 -28.26 -21.25
CA TRP A 974 -5.75 -28.24 -19.96
C TRP A 974 -4.86 -28.49 -18.74
N GLU A 975 -3.79 -29.25 -18.90
CA GLU A 975 -2.86 -29.59 -17.82
C GLU A 975 -2.05 -28.38 -17.32
N THR A 976 -2.02 -27.26 -18.05
CA THR A 976 -1.27 -26.05 -17.62
C THR A 976 -1.90 -25.38 -16.40
N LEU A 977 -3.18 -25.60 -16.15
CA LEU A 977 -3.91 -25.13 -14.98
C LEU A 977 -3.26 -25.56 -13.66
N LEU A 978 -2.69 -26.77 -13.65
CA LEU A 978 -2.03 -27.32 -12.47
C LEU A 978 -0.50 -27.13 -12.51
N GLN A 979 0.03 -26.38 -13.49
CA GLN A 979 1.47 -26.08 -13.63
C GLN A 979 1.83 -24.67 -13.14
N GLY A 980 0.93 -24.01 -12.41
CA GLY A 980 1.18 -22.66 -11.92
C GLY A 980 1.15 -21.57 -13.00
N ARG A 981 0.62 -21.87 -14.19
CA ARG A 981 0.34 -20.86 -15.22
C ARG A 981 -1.03 -20.24 -14.98
N ASP A 982 -1.13 -18.94 -15.25
CA ASP A 982 -2.38 -18.21 -15.12
C ASP A 982 -3.27 -18.37 -16.37
N LEU A 983 -4.57 -18.13 -16.21
CA LEU A 983 -5.62 -18.26 -17.24
C LEU A 983 -5.81 -17.00 -18.09
#